data_AF-A0A2E0Z350-F1
#
_entry.id   AF-A0A2E0Z350-F1
#
_cell.length_a   1.000
_cell.length_b   1.000
_cell.length_c   1.000
_cell.angle_alpha   90.00
_cell.angle_beta   90.00
_cell.angle_gamma   90.00
#
_symmetry.space_group_name_H-M   'P 1'
#
loop_
_entity.id
_entity.type
_entity.pdbx_description
1 polymer ?
#
loop_
_entity_poly.entity_id
_entity_poly.type
_entity_poly.pdbx_seq_one_letter_code
_entity_poly.pdbx_strand_id
1 'polypeptide(L)'
;MSNTVRRVLKRPSFYLLLGLVLAVGACLAALFAEPDFSSRAIGIAILHGQDPGARTRVYVLVVLSAVCFFTGWFLRVDGARAAVRGAAGIHSLWLLLVLLAIANLALFWLDGDETFLRSVYALAYLAIFAAAVQRLFKDDISRAFCWIIAALAYQALLTAYGLWGSQPAFDLTFFIAFTALVLLAIGLLAYTPSCRNRDVILALGTALWPLALLPLTIIVAQELRYTLQVRGLLSVSVLTVWVFALGLQVMAAGLVHWYSWRRVQRPTGDREACLRLCRLLFRLYMPCILLTTVALNEYESAFAFQHFHDLFHGGEAVVPVQQLFDFGIVPYIDYYPTHGLFDMFPQAFYQLLNATPYEESLVWGMGYIRGWMPRMLAVLLLYWLLAKYVGYRVAFFSLLFLPTYQLFHPYYTPVLLPLLFVFMRAGTLIKWLLAGACIFLLLLWRVDFGVVSMCALTFVLLARWWLGMEREELSAILVAFFSVACVALALFVFLSLLKDRSPLHLLGQLMSYIGVQNYAAAKEGIIRGVDSMAVLQYLALPLVGVIYLAYFSAGTLSGRTLGRRHEILAYIAVVSLILSTRAINRHSHFLGGFNPFLFVFVAAALPLLVARLPAMARLAGFVGIVTASAALLPVSKNPADWFFYLTRPADQYATPSGKHKQFPILAETAMPDGRVRMADLGIDNVLDVIDDFLAEDETFFDFSNSPLLYGLSGRELPVYLMENFYHTSKSIQADTIARLDGYYQQGRLPLVIFSSREGIDGVDNEVRSYEIAEYVYRNFMPCAAVDEYELWVDRRRPGGRECFDYLLGELGADGASQNSPAWLRPYGGAPQTFDLKWLPYVQANYDPANVLSRADSASYRQILRASGQGPATSIWLDIPAAIDRRHGNYLHLSMQATAETEVTIEYAQGNALTFELQREQMPVSYLVRISSQYAWHAQEVSRVHLTSSAPVELRLAELYPGD
;
A
#
# COMPACT_ATOMS: atom_id res chain seq x y z
N MET A 1 -8.89 35.42 18.29
CA MET A 1 -7.77 35.28 19.26
C MET A 1 -7.40 36.63 19.82
N SER A 2 -7.21 36.76 21.14
CA SER A 2 -6.76 38.01 21.76
C SER A 2 -5.30 38.33 21.37
N ASN A 3 -4.94 39.62 21.41
CA ASN A 3 -3.57 40.08 21.13
C ASN A 3 -2.54 39.44 22.08
N THR A 4 -2.94 39.11 23.31
CA THR A 4 -2.09 38.48 24.32
C THR A 4 -1.63 37.09 23.88
N VAL A 5 -2.55 36.23 23.43
CA VAL A 5 -2.21 34.86 22.97
C VAL A 5 -1.29 34.92 21.74
N ARG A 6 -1.54 35.85 20.80
CA ARG A 6 -0.65 36.08 19.66
C ARG A 6 0.77 36.51 20.07
N ARG A 7 0.92 37.31 21.12
CA ARG A 7 2.25 37.71 21.63
C ARG A 7 3.01 36.53 22.25
N VAL A 8 2.33 35.66 22.99
CA VAL A 8 2.95 34.46 23.58
C VAL A 8 3.41 33.50 22.49
N LEU A 9 2.55 33.18 21.51
CA LEU A 9 2.85 32.29 20.41
C LEU A 9 3.85 32.84 19.38
N LYS A 10 4.31 34.08 19.52
CA LYS A 10 5.42 34.64 18.73
C LYS A 10 6.77 34.53 19.42
N ARG A 11 6.82 34.12 20.70
CA ARG A 11 8.07 34.01 21.45
C ARG A 11 8.79 32.71 21.07
N PRO A 12 10.04 32.76 20.56
CA PRO A 12 10.83 31.57 20.26
C PRO A 12 10.96 30.61 21.45
N SER A 13 11.06 31.16 22.67
CA SER A 13 11.20 30.40 23.90
C SER A 13 10.01 29.48 24.20
N PHE A 14 8.79 29.83 23.76
CA PHE A 14 7.62 28.96 23.92
C PHE A 14 7.79 27.65 23.15
N TYR A 15 8.21 27.71 21.88
CA TYR A 15 8.37 26.51 21.05
C TYR A 15 9.61 25.69 21.41
N LEU A 16 10.70 26.34 21.85
CA LEU A 16 11.85 25.63 22.39
C LEU A 16 11.48 24.86 23.66
N LEU A 17 10.71 25.48 24.56
CA LEU A 17 10.20 24.82 25.76
C LEU A 17 9.22 23.70 25.41
N LEU A 18 8.26 23.94 24.52
CA LEU A 18 7.32 22.91 24.07
C LEU A 18 8.03 21.74 23.39
N GLY A 19 9.01 22.02 22.52
CA GLY A 19 9.84 20.99 21.89
C GLY A 19 10.62 20.19 22.91
N LEU A 20 11.19 20.83 23.93
CA LEU A 20 11.86 20.15 25.04
C LEU A 20 10.89 19.29 25.84
N VAL A 21 9.70 19.80 26.20
CA VAL A 21 8.67 19.04 26.93
C VAL A 21 8.21 17.82 26.13
N LEU A 22 8.00 17.98 24.82
CA LEU A 22 7.66 16.87 23.93
C LEU A 22 8.81 15.88 23.76
N ALA A 23 10.07 16.35 23.73
CA ALA A 23 11.25 15.47 23.69
C ALA A 23 11.35 14.64 24.98
N VAL A 24 11.19 15.29 26.13
CA VAL A 24 11.14 14.62 27.44
C VAL A 24 9.96 13.65 27.47
N GLY A 25 8.77 14.05 26.99
CA GLY A 25 7.61 13.17 26.86
C GLY A 25 7.88 11.97 25.95
N ALA A 26 8.59 12.14 24.84
CA ALA A 26 9.01 11.05 23.96
C ALA A 26 10.00 10.11 24.64
N CYS A 27 11.00 10.65 25.34
CA CYS A 27 11.96 9.87 26.12
C CYS A 27 11.27 9.12 27.27
N LEU A 28 10.36 9.78 27.98
CA LEU A 28 9.58 9.15 29.06
C LEU A 28 8.66 8.07 28.49
N ALA A 29 7.99 8.30 27.36
CA ALA A 29 7.21 7.27 26.68
C ALA A 29 8.09 6.12 26.18
N ALA A 30 9.31 6.38 25.70
CA ALA A 30 10.22 5.33 25.26
C ALA A 30 10.81 4.52 26.43
N LEU A 31 11.05 5.16 27.58
CA LEU A 31 11.66 4.54 28.77
C LEU A 31 10.64 3.89 29.70
N PHE A 32 9.42 4.44 29.77
CA PHE A 32 8.43 4.09 30.80
C PHE A 32 7.02 3.84 30.25
N ALA A 33 6.78 3.86 28.93
CA ALA A 33 5.49 3.39 28.45
C ALA A 33 5.40 1.90 28.74
N GLU A 34 4.55 1.57 29.72
CA GLU A 34 4.09 0.20 29.87
C GLU A 34 3.46 -0.24 28.53
N PRO A 35 3.83 -1.42 28.03
CA PRO A 35 3.20 -1.98 26.85
C PRO A 35 1.68 -2.03 27.03
N ASP A 36 0.95 -1.44 26.09
CA ASP A 36 -0.51 -1.47 26.08
C ASP A 36 -0.99 -2.56 25.13
N PHE A 37 -1.34 -3.71 25.71
CA PHE A 37 -1.90 -4.86 25.00
C PHE A 37 -3.43 -4.97 25.19
N SER A 38 -4.10 -3.86 25.49
CA SER A 38 -5.54 -3.84 25.78
C SER A 38 -6.45 -4.33 24.65
N SER A 39 -5.99 -4.25 23.41
CA SER A 39 -6.72 -4.76 22.26
C SER A 39 -6.73 -6.30 22.18
N ARG A 40 -5.87 -6.98 22.97
CA ARG A 40 -5.56 -8.42 22.86
C ARG A 40 -5.20 -8.86 21.45
N ALA A 41 -4.74 -7.92 20.62
CA ALA A 41 -4.24 -8.24 19.30
C ALA A 41 -2.95 -9.07 19.45
N ILE A 42 -2.74 -9.95 18.49
CA ILE A 42 -1.67 -10.93 18.38
C ILE A 42 -1.08 -10.75 16.98
N GLY A 43 0.16 -10.33 16.96
CA GLY A 43 0.97 -10.18 15.75
C GLY A 43 2.41 -10.51 16.07
N ILE A 44 3.25 -10.69 15.06
CA ILE A 44 4.63 -11.17 15.27
C ILE A 44 5.43 -10.26 16.22
N ALA A 45 5.27 -8.94 16.15
CA ALA A 45 5.90 -8.02 17.11
C ALA A 45 5.47 -8.29 18.57
N ILE A 46 4.19 -8.63 18.78
CA ILE A 46 3.62 -8.90 20.11
C ILE A 46 4.11 -10.25 20.65
N LEU A 47 4.26 -11.26 19.77
CA LEU A 47 4.93 -12.52 20.11
C LEU A 47 6.34 -12.24 20.64
N HIS A 48 7.04 -11.21 20.15
CA HIS A 48 8.34 -10.78 20.66
C HIS A 48 8.26 -9.76 21.82
N GLY A 49 7.10 -9.59 22.45
CA GLY A 49 6.91 -8.69 23.60
C GLY A 49 6.93 -7.20 23.26
N GLN A 50 6.68 -6.84 22.01
CA GLN A 50 6.81 -5.46 21.55
C GLN A 50 5.45 -4.81 21.33
N ASP A 51 5.21 -3.63 21.90
CA ASP A 51 4.02 -2.79 21.64
C ASP A 51 4.26 -1.85 20.43
N PRO A 52 3.65 -2.12 19.26
CA PRO A 52 3.78 -1.24 18.08
C PRO A 52 3.10 0.12 18.27
N GLY A 53 2.07 0.19 19.11
CA GLY A 53 1.39 1.41 19.49
C GLY A 53 2.31 2.36 20.26
N ALA A 54 3.05 1.85 21.25
CA ALA A 54 4.06 2.61 21.97
C ALA A 54 5.12 3.20 21.02
N ARG A 55 5.61 2.42 20.06
CA ARG A 55 6.58 2.90 19.05
C ARG A 55 6.04 4.02 18.20
N THR A 56 4.81 3.87 17.71
CA THR A 56 4.15 4.90 16.92
C THR A 56 3.97 6.18 17.73
N ARG A 57 3.58 6.07 19.01
CA ARG A 57 3.47 7.22 19.93
C ARG A 57 4.83 7.91 20.11
N VAL A 58 5.90 7.16 20.39
CA VAL A 58 7.26 7.71 20.53
C VAL A 58 7.68 8.43 19.26
N TYR A 59 7.52 7.81 18.09
CA TYR A 59 7.88 8.43 16.81
C TYR A 59 7.13 9.74 16.58
N VAL A 60 5.82 9.76 16.81
CA VAL A 60 4.99 10.98 16.68
C VAL A 60 5.47 12.06 17.64
N LEU A 61 5.77 11.73 18.90
CA LEU A 61 6.29 12.69 19.87
C LEU A 61 7.67 13.24 19.46
N VAL A 62 8.56 12.41 18.92
CA VAL A 62 9.87 12.84 18.38
C VAL A 62 9.69 13.81 17.21
N VAL A 63 8.80 13.49 16.26
CA VAL A 63 8.50 14.36 15.12
C VAL A 63 7.94 15.70 15.59
N LEU A 64 6.95 15.69 16.49
CA LEU A 64 6.34 16.92 17.03
C LEU A 64 7.36 17.75 17.83
N SER A 65 8.19 17.11 18.63
CA SER A 65 9.29 17.73 19.36
C SER A 65 10.26 18.44 18.42
N ALA A 66 10.71 17.76 17.38
CA ALA A 66 11.64 18.31 16.41
C ALA A 66 11.02 19.48 15.63
N VAL A 67 9.74 19.39 15.21
CA VAL A 67 9.02 20.51 14.56
C VAL A 67 8.98 21.72 15.49
N CYS A 68 8.66 21.54 16.77
CA CYS A 68 8.62 22.62 17.76
C CYS A 68 10.01 23.25 17.96
N PHE A 69 11.04 22.42 18.14
CA PHE A 69 12.42 22.88 18.32
C PHE A 69 12.88 23.73 17.13
N PHE A 70 12.77 23.21 15.90
CA PHE A 70 13.17 23.94 14.70
C PHE A 70 12.30 25.19 14.46
N THR A 71 11.01 25.18 14.85
CA THR A 71 10.16 26.38 14.74
C THR A 71 10.68 27.48 15.66
N GLY A 72 11.01 27.15 16.91
CA GLY A 72 11.63 28.08 17.85
C GLY A 72 12.97 28.61 17.34
N TRP A 73 13.80 27.72 16.77
CA TRP A 73 15.05 28.10 16.13
C TRP A 73 14.85 29.07 14.97
N PHE A 74 13.94 28.78 14.03
CA PHE A 74 13.67 29.66 12.89
C PHE A 74 13.10 31.01 13.32
N LEU A 75 12.21 31.06 14.31
CA LEU A 75 11.71 32.34 14.86
C LEU A 75 12.83 33.18 15.47
N ARG A 76 13.82 32.56 16.12
CA ARG A 76 15.01 33.23 16.66
C ARG A 76 15.94 33.73 15.55
N VAL A 77 16.21 32.89 14.56
CA VAL A 77 17.10 33.21 13.42
C VAL A 77 16.49 34.25 12.49
N ASP A 78 15.18 34.23 12.25
CA ASP A 78 14.51 35.25 11.43
C ASP A 78 14.51 36.64 12.11
N GLY A 79 14.62 36.69 13.44
CA GLY A 79 14.97 37.91 14.18
C GLY A 79 16.41 38.38 13.92
N ALA A 80 17.35 37.44 13.82
CA ALA A 80 18.78 37.72 13.56
C ALA A 80 19.10 38.02 12.08
N ARG A 81 18.34 37.48 11.12
CA ARG A 81 18.53 37.67 9.66
C ARG A 81 18.24 39.10 9.18
N ALA A 82 17.68 39.96 10.02
CA ALA A 82 17.66 41.40 9.76
C ALA A 82 19.09 41.99 9.73
N ALA A 83 20.08 41.34 10.34
CA ALA A 83 21.46 41.82 10.45
C ALA A 83 22.44 41.25 9.41
N VAL A 84 22.09 40.18 8.68
CA VAL A 84 23.01 39.55 7.70
C VAL A 84 22.36 39.51 6.32
N ARG A 85 22.49 40.63 5.60
CA ARG A 85 22.25 40.72 4.15
C ARG A 85 23.59 40.72 3.44
N GLY A 86 23.98 39.58 2.88
CA GLY A 86 25.12 39.52 1.97
C GLY A 86 25.54 38.11 1.61
N ALA A 87 25.69 37.87 0.31
CA ALA A 87 26.40 36.76 -0.33
C ALA A 87 25.83 35.33 -0.19
N ALA A 88 25.17 34.87 -1.25
CA ALA A 88 25.30 33.49 -1.71
C ALA A 88 25.26 33.48 -3.24
N GLY A 89 26.43 33.48 -3.86
CA GLY A 89 26.59 33.31 -5.30
C GLY A 89 26.67 31.84 -5.70
N ILE A 90 26.53 31.58 -7.00
CA ILE A 90 26.59 30.25 -7.66
C ILE A 90 27.79 29.37 -7.24
N HIS A 91 28.90 29.96 -6.76
CA HIS A 91 30.06 29.23 -6.25
C HIS A 91 29.77 28.37 -5.01
N SER A 92 28.73 28.70 -4.23
CA SER A 92 28.33 27.92 -3.05
C SER A 92 27.70 26.56 -3.40
N LEU A 93 27.05 26.45 -4.56
CA LEU A 93 26.47 25.18 -5.02
C LEU A 93 27.57 24.21 -5.48
N TRP A 94 28.57 24.69 -6.22
CA TRP A 94 29.72 23.89 -6.63
C TRP A 94 30.53 23.39 -5.43
N LEU A 95 30.74 24.26 -4.45
CA LEU A 95 31.40 23.88 -3.20
C LEU A 95 30.60 22.80 -2.45
N LEU A 96 29.27 22.94 -2.39
CA LEU A 96 28.41 21.93 -1.77
C LEU A 96 28.47 20.58 -2.49
N LEU A 97 28.42 20.57 -3.83
CA LEU A 97 28.50 19.33 -4.62
C LEU A 97 29.85 18.63 -4.46
N VAL A 98 30.95 19.39 -4.41
CA VAL A 98 32.29 18.84 -4.15
C VAL A 98 32.41 18.31 -2.72
N LEU A 99 31.90 19.03 -1.72
CA LEU A 99 31.89 18.56 -0.33
C LEU A 99 31.05 17.30 -0.15
N LEU A 100 29.89 17.21 -0.82
CA LEU A 100 29.06 16.01 -0.84
C LEU A 100 29.76 14.84 -1.53
N ALA A 101 30.48 15.08 -2.64
CA ALA A 101 31.26 14.04 -3.31
C ALA A 101 32.40 13.52 -2.43
N ILE A 102 33.13 14.42 -1.75
CA ILE A 102 34.20 14.04 -0.81
C ILE A 102 33.63 13.28 0.39
N ALA A 103 32.50 13.72 0.95
CA ALA A 103 31.85 13.03 2.07
C ALA A 103 31.40 11.61 1.67
N ASN A 104 30.81 11.44 0.48
CA ASN A 104 30.44 10.11 -0.03
C ASN A 104 31.68 9.24 -0.32
N LEU A 105 32.76 9.80 -0.87
CA LEU A 105 34.00 9.06 -1.08
C LEU A 105 34.62 8.59 0.25
N ALA A 106 34.56 9.43 1.28
CA ALA A 106 35.02 9.09 2.62
C ALA A 106 34.16 7.98 3.26
N LEU A 107 32.83 8.05 3.10
CA LEU A 107 31.92 7.00 3.57
C LEU A 107 32.13 5.67 2.82
N PHE A 108 32.36 5.70 1.50
CA PHE A 108 32.75 4.51 0.73
C PHE A 108 34.02 3.86 1.29
N TRP A 109 35.05 4.66 1.57
CA TRP A 109 36.33 4.16 2.11
C TRP A 109 36.22 3.61 3.53
N LEU A 110 35.28 4.11 4.34
CA LEU A 110 35.07 3.66 5.71
C LEU A 110 34.19 2.41 5.80
N ASP A 111 33.17 2.31 4.95
CA ASP A 111 32.10 1.30 5.07
C ASP A 111 32.18 0.20 4.00
N GLY A 112 32.94 0.43 2.91
CA GLY A 112 33.04 -0.51 1.78
C GLY A 112 31.79 -0.61 0.91
N ASP A 113 30.72 0.14 1.21
CA ASP A 113 29.44 0.08 0.49
C ASP A 113 29.50 0.84 -0.86
N GLU A 114 29.41 0.10 -1.96
CA GLU A 114 29.40 0.63 -3.33
C GLU A 114 28.35 1.71 -3.60
N THR A 115 27.29 1.80 -2.80
CA THR A 115 26.22 2.81 -2.93
C THR A 115 26.79 4.23 -2.82
N PHE A 116 27.79 4.44 -1.97
CA PHE A 116 28.46 5.73 -1.84
C PHE A 116 29.31 6.07 -3.07
N LEU A 117 29.92 5.06 -3.71
CA LEU A 117 30.67 5.25 -4.96
C LEU A 117 29.73 5.59 -6.13
N ARG A 118 28.57 4.91 -6.22
CA ARG A 118 27.50 5.23 -7.19
C ARG A 118 27.00 6.67 -7.04
N SER A 119 26.96 7.16 -5.81
CA SER A 119 26.56 8.55 -5.49
C SER A 119 27.59 9.58 -5.94
N VAL A 120 28.88 9.24 -5.87
CA VAL A 120 29.95 10.07 -6.45
C VAL A 120 29.85 10.11 -7.98
N TYR A 121 29.55 8.98 -8.64
CA TYR A 121 29.32 8.97 -10.09
C TYR A 121 28.12 9.83 -10.49
N ALA A 122 27.03 9.83 -9.72
CA ALA A 122 25.87 10.67 -9.98
C ALA A 122 26.14 12.16 -9.75
N LEU A 123 26.91 12.51 -8.71
CA LEU A 123 27.35 13.89 -8.49
C LEU A 123 28.29 14.36 -9.61
N ALA A 124 29.17 13.49 -10.12
CA ALA A 124 30.02 13.77 -11.28
C ALA A 124 29.18 13.92 -12.56
N TYR A 125 28.18 13.07 -12.76
CA TYR A 125 27.24 13.19 -13.88
C TYR A 125 26.45 14.50 -13.83
N LEU A 126 25.96 14.90 -12.65
CA LEU A 126 25.28 16.18 -12.43
C LEU A 126 26.20 17.37 -12.68
N ALA A 127 27.46 17.29 -12.29
CA ALA A 127 28.47 18.30 -12.58
C ALA A 127 28.74 18.42 -14.09
N ILE A 128 28.91 17.29 -14.78
CA ILE A 128 29.13 17.24 -16.24
C ILE A 128 27.89 17.75 -16.96
N PHE A 129 26.70 17.34 -16.55
CA PHE A 129 25.42 17.79 -17.12
C PHE A 129 25.23 19.29 -16.91
N ALA A 130 25.45 19.80 -15.70
CA ALA A 130 25.37 21.23 -15.40
C ALA A 130 26.38 22.04 -16.24
N ALA A 131 27.61 21.54 -16.40
CA ALA A 131 28.63 22.15 -17.24
C ALA A 131 28.28 22.08 -18.74
N ALA A 132 27.75 20.95 -19.21
CA ALA A 132 27.31 20.75 -20.59
C ALA A 132 26.13 21.65 -20.93
N VAL A 133 25.13 21.77 -20.04
CA VAL A 133 24.02 22.74 -20.14
C VAL A 133 24.59 24.16 -20.17
N GLN A 134 25.49 24.54 -19.27
CA GLN A 134 26.10 25.87 -19.27
C GLN A 134 26.84 26.21 -20.57
N ARG A 135 27.41 25.20 -21.25
CA ARG A 135 28.17 25.33 -22.50
C ARG A 135 27.26 25.31 -23.72
N LEU A 136 26.27 24.41 -23.75
CA LEU A 136 25.27 24.28 -24.82
C LEU A 136 24.31 25.48 -24.91
N PHE A 137 24.12 26.21 -23.81
CA PHE A 137 23.30 27.43 -23.78
C PHE A 137 24.12 28.73 -23.90
N LYS A 138 25.43 28.63 -24.16
CA LYS A 138 26.31 29.78 -24.44
C LYS A 138 26.45 30.08 -25.94
N ASP A 139 26.24 29.07 -26.79
CA ASP A 139 26.24 29.19 -28.25
C ASP A 139 24.86 28.84 -28.83
N ASP A 140 24.59 29.38 -30.01
CA ASP A 140 23.27 29.39 -30.66
C ASP A 140 22.64 27.99 -30.74
N ILE A 141 21.49 27.84 -30.07
CA ILE A 141 20.70 26.60 -29.88
C ILE A 141 20.37 25.91 -31.23
N SER A 142 20.49 26.64 -32.34
CA SER A 142 20.21 26.22 -33.71
C SER A 142 21.01 24.99 -34.17
N ARG A 143 22.30 24.86 -33.78
CA ARG A 143 23.15 23.73 -34.25
C ARG A 143 22.90 22.44 -33.49
N ALA A 144 22.74 22.50 -32.17
CA ALA A 144 22.40 21.33 -31.36
C ALA A 144 21.01 20.79 -31.73
N PHE A 145 20.07 21.68 -32.09
CA PHE A 145 18.75 21.30 -32.57
C PHE A 145 18.82 20.52 -33.89
N CYS A 146 19.60 20.97 -34.89
CA CYS A 146 19.78 20.26 -36.16
C CYS A 146 20.41 18.86 -36.00
N TRP A 147 21.35 18.68 -35.07
CA TRP A 147 21.91 17.36 -34.76
C TRP A 147 20.90 16.42 -34.11
N ILE A 148 20.02 16.96 -33.25
CA ILE A 148 18.89 16.21 -32.70
C ILE A 148 17.92 15.84 -33.83
N ILE A 149 17.51 16.77 -34.69
CA ILE A 149 16.65 16.46 -35.85
C ILE A 149 17.26 15.35 -36.74
N ALA A 150 18.56 15.43 -37.04
CA ALA A 150 19.25 14.45 -37.87
C ALA A 150 19.33 13.07 -37.21
N ALA A 151 19.63 13.00 -35.90
CA ALA A 151 19.64 11.74 -35.15
C ALA A 151 18.24 11.10 -35.06
N LEU A 152 17.20 11.92 -34.88
CA LEU A 152 15.82 11.45 -34.80
C LEU A 152 15.25 11.03 -36.17
N ALA A 153 15.61 11.71 -37.25
CA ALA A 153 15.27 11.31 -38.61
C ALA A 153 15.98 10.02 -39.03
N TYR A 154 17.24 9.84 -38.63
CA TYR A 154 17.99 8.60 -38.84
C TYR A 154 17.38 7.42 -38.06
N GLN A 155 16.96 7.65 -36.81
CA GLN A 155 16.28 6.61 -36.01
C GLN A 155 14.89 6.25 -36.59
N ALA A 156 14.13 7.22 -37.09
CA ALA A 156 12.85 6.97 -37.76
C ALA A 156 13.01 6.17 -39.06
N LEU A 157 14.08 6.42 -39.82
CA LEU A 157 14.45 5.63 -41.01
C LEU A 157 14.84 4.18 -40.66
N LEU A 158 15.60 3.96 -39.58
CA LEU A 158 15.92 2.62 -39.07
C LEU A 158 14.67 1.88 -38.57
N THR A 159 13.73 2.60 -37.96
CA THR A 159 12.44 2.03 -37.50
C THR A 159 11.55 1.65 -38.68
N ALA A 160 11.47 2.49 -39.72
CA ALA A 160 10.76 2.18 -40.96
C ALA A 160 11.37 1.00 -41.72
N TYR A 161 12.69 0.82 -41.65
CA TYR A 161 13.39 -0.33 -42.20
C TYR A 161 13.10 -1.63 -41.41
N GLY A 162 13.02 -1.56 -40.08
CA GLY A 162 12.60 -2.69 -39.23
C GLY A 162 11.15 -3.12 -39.44
N LEU A 163 10.24 -2.17 -39.69
CA LEU A 163 8.82 -2.43 -39.96
C LEU A 163 8.56 -3.17 -41.29
N TRP A 164 9.52 -3.21 -42.22
CA TRP A 164 9.36 -3.86 -43.52
C TRP A 164 9.75 -5.34 -43.53
N GLY A 165 10.35 -5.87 -42.45
CA GLY A 165 10.98 -7.21 -42.47
C GLY A 165 10.59 -8.20 -41.37
N SER A 166 10.05 -7.76 -40.24
CA SER A 166 9.73 -8.65 -39.11
C SER A 166 8.49 -8.19 -38.35
N GLN A 167 7.78 -9.14 -37.74
CA GLN A 167 6.65 -8.89 -36.82
C GLN A 167 7.02 -7.71 -35.90
N PRO A 168 6.28 -6.58 -35.94
CA PRO A 168 6.69 -5.37 -35.26
C PRO A 168 6.64 -5.59 -33.75
N ALA A 169 7.78 -5.99 -33.19
CA ALA A 169 8.02 -5.80 -31.77
C ALA A 169 8.03 -4.29 -31.56
N PHE A 170 6.99 -3.77 -30.91
CA PHE A 170 7.01 -2.44 -30.30
C PHE A 170 8.13 -2.44 -29.26
N ASP A 171 9.36 -2.22 -29.73
CA ASP A 171 10.56 -2.25 -28.94
C ASP A 171 10.92 -0.84 -28.46
N LEU A 172 12.00 -0.77 -27.69
CA LEU A 172 12.62 0.48 -27.27
C LEU A 172 12.88 1.44 -28.45
N THR A 173 13.14 0.92 -29.64
CA THR A 173 13.39 1.71 -30.85
C THR A 173 12.15 2.47 -31.30
N PHE A 174 10.97 1.84 -31.31
CA PHE A 174 9.70 2.52 -31.58
C PHE A 174 9.39 3.58 -30.51
N PHE A 175 9.60 3.27 -29.24
CA PHE A 175 9.41 4.22 -28.15
C PHE A 175 10.34 5.44 -28.28
N ILE A 176 11.62 5.22 -28.60
CA ILE A 176 12.59 6.27 -28.86
C ILE A 176 12.16 7.08 -30.09
N ALA A 177 11.72 6.45 -31.17
CA ALA A 177 11.25 7.14 -32.38
C ALA A 177 9.98 7.96 -32.14
N PHE A 178 9.03 7.45 -31.36
CA PHE A 178 7.82 8.17 -30.97
C PHE A 178 8.15 9.37 -30.08
N THR A 179 8.95 9.15 -29.03
CA THR A 179 9.40 10.20 -28.11
C THR A 179 10.21 11.26 -28.85
N ALA A 180 11.09 10.83 -29.75
CA ALA A 180 11.83 11.68 -30.66
C ALA A 180 10.92 12.56 -31.52
N LEU A 181 9.93 11.98 -32.19
CA LEU A 181 8.99 12.71 -33.05
C LEU A 181 8.18 13.74 -32.25
N VAL A 182 7.79 13.38 -31.02
CA VAL A 182 7.10 14.25 -30.08
C VAL A 182 8.01 15.39 -29.59
N LEU A 183 9.25 15.11 -29.23
CA LEU A 183 10.23 16.12 -28.81
C LEU A 183 10.61 17.04 -29.96
N LEU A 184 10.72 16.50 -31.17
CA LEU A 184 10.94 17.25 -32.41
C LEU A 184 9.80 18.23 -32.64
N ALA A 185 8.56 17.77 -32.53
CA ALA A 185 7.37 18.62 -32.62
C ALA A 185 7.35 19.70 -31.53
N ILE A 186 7.58 19.35 -30.27
CA ILE A 186 7.64 20.31 -29.16
C ILE A 186 8.77 21.32 -29.37
N GLY A 187 9.92 20.88 -29.87
CA GLY A 187 11.06 21.71 -30.20
C GLY A 187 10.75 22.72 -31.30
N LEU A 188 10.13 22.26 -32.39
CA LEU A 188 9.65 23.11 -33.48
C LEU A 188 8.62 24.15 -32.97
N LEU A 189 7.78 23.78 -32.00
CA LEU A 189 6.78 24.66 -31.39
C LEU A 189 7.36 25.62 -30.33
N ALA A 190 8.45 25.25 -29.65
CA ALA A 190 9.10 26.05 -28.62
C ALA A 190 10.13 27.03 -29.19
N TYR A 191 10.73 26.70 -30.33
CA TYR A 191 11.76 27.48 -31.02
C TYR A 191 11.18 28.55 -31.98
N THR A 192 9.86 28.60 -32.11
CA THR A 192 9.14 29.52 -33.00
C THR A 192 8.53 30.77 -32.35
N PRO A 193 9.18 31.50 -31.41
CA PRO A 193 8.84 32.90 -31.19
C PRO A 193 8.96 33.75 -32.48
N SER A 194 9.74 33.27 -33.47
CA SER A 194 10.10 33.97 -34.71
C SER A 194 9.24 33.61 -35.93
N CYS A 195 8.48 32.50 -35.91
CA CYS A 195 7.63 32.13 -37.05
C CYS A 195 6.28 32.86 -36.97
N ARG A 196 6.13 33.90 -37.78
CA ARG A 196 4.87 34.65 -37.98
C ARG A 196 3.70 33.80 -38.49
N ASN A 197 3.95 32.59 -39.00
CA ASN A 197 2.91 31.82 -39.68
C ASN A 197 2.14 30.91 -38.70
N ARG A 198 1.18 31.53 -38.01
CA ARG A 198 0.23 30.91 -37.08
C ARG A 198 -0.42 29.63 -37.62
N ASP A 199 -0.72 29.62 -38.92
CA ASP A 199 -1.45 28.53 -39.56
C ASP A 199 -0.61 27.25 -39.65
N VAL A 200 0.71 27.38 -39.85
CA VAL A 200 1.64 26.25 -39.89
C VAL A 200 1.75 25.56 -38.53
N ILE A 201 1.83 26.35 -37.45
CA ILE A 201 1.94 25.84 -36.08
C ILE A 201 0.61 25.17 -35.67
N LEU A 202 -0.53 25.74 -36.05
CA LEU A 202 -1.83 25.14 -35.80
C LEU A 202 -1.99 23.84 -36.59
N ALA A 203 -1.62 23.84 -37.87
CA ALA A 203 -1.68 22.68 -38.75
C ALA A 203 -0.79 21.54 -38.23
N LEU A 204 0.46 21.83 -37.88
CA LEU A 204 1.39 20.86 -37.27
C LEU A 204 0.85 20.31 -35.95
N GLY A 205 0.38 21.18 -35.05
CA GLY A 205 -0.22 20.75 -33.78
C GLY A 205 -1.39 19.79 -34.01
N THR A 206 -2.32 20.15 -34.91
CA THR A 206 -3.48 19.31 -35.22
C THR A 206 -3.12 18.03 -35.96
N ALA A 207 -2.09 18.05 -36.82
CA ALA A 207 -1.62 16.88 -37.55
C ALA A 207 -0.92 15.86 -36.64
N LEU A 208 -0.31 16.31 -35.54
CA LEU A 208 0.38 15.45 -34.58
C LEU A 208 -0.53 14.89 -33.48
N TRP A 209 -1.76 15.38 -33.36
CA TRP A 209 -2.73 14.92 -32.36
C TRP A 209 -3.08 13.42 -32.49
N PRO A 210 -3.40 12.89 -33.68
CA PRO A 210 -3.59 11.45 -33.87
C PRO A 210 -2.42 10.62 -33.35
N LEU A 211 -1.19 11.07 -33.61
CA LEU A 211 0.02 10.35 -33.19
C LEU A 211 0.15 10.33 -31.67
N ALA A 212 -0.06 11.45 -30.97
CA ALA A 212 0.03 11.51 -29.52
C ALA A 212 -0.98 10.60 -28.80
N LEU A 213 -2.16 10.40 -29.41
CA LEU A 213 -3.22 9.52 -28.90
C LEU A 213 -3.12 8.08 -29.39
N LEU A 214 -2.32 7.80 -30.42
CA LEU A 214 -2.32 6.52 -31.12
C LEU A 214 -2.21 5.33 -30.14
N PRO A 215 -1.26 5.29 -29.19
CA PRO A 215 -1.15 4.15 -28.29
C PRO A 215 -2.31 4.01 -27.32
N LEU A 216 -2.81 5.13 -26.78
CA LEU A 216 -4.00 5.10 -25.93
C LEU A 216 -5.23 4.59 -26.70
N THR A 217 -5.41 5.03 -27.95
CA THR A 217 -6.50 4.55 -28.78
C THR A 217 -6.32 3.10 -29.19
N ILE A 218 -5.09 2.60 -29.35
CA ILE A 218 -4.83 1.17 -29.59
C ILE A 218 -5.28 0.36 -28.37
N ILE A 219 -4.92 0.78 -27.16
CA ILE A 219 -5.33 0.10 -25.92
C ILE A 219 -6.84 0.12 -25.76
N VAL A 220 -7.46 1.30 -25.89
CA VAL A 220 -8.93 1.43 -25.82
C VAL A 220 -9.61 0.57 -26.88
N ALA A 221 -9.07 0.52 -28.09
CA ALA A 221 -9.64 -0.27 -29.17
C ALA A 221 -9.43 -1.78 -28.94
N GLN A 222 -8.31 -2.20 -28.35
CA GLN A 222 -8.08 -3.59 -27.95
C GLN A 222 -9.02 -4.02 -26.82
N GLU A 223 -9.18 -3.21 -25.78
CA GLU A 223 -10.13 -3.47 -24.69
C GLU A 223 -11.57 -3.49 -25.20
N LEU A 224 -11.95 -2.53 -26.05
CA LEU A 224 -13.28 -2.52 -26.67
C LEU A 224 -13.51 -3.74 -27.57
N ARG A 225 -12.51 -4.14 -28.36
CA ARG A 225 -12.56 -5.37 -29.16
C ARG A 225 -12.80 -6.58 -28.26
N TYR A 226 -12.02 -6.68 -27.19
CA TYR A 226 -12.14 -7.76 -26.23
C TYR A 226 -13.55 -7.80 -25.60
N THR A 227 -14.04 -6.66 -25.11
CA THR A 227 -15.40 -6.51 -24.60
C THR A 227 -16.46 -6.95 -25.62
N LEU A 228 -16.36 -6.50 -26.86
CA LEU A 228 -17.32 -6.85 -27.91
C LEU A 228 -17.28 -8.34 -28.29
N GLN A 229 -16.08 -8.94 -28.25
CA GLN A 229 -15.88 -10.35 -28.55
C GLN A 229 -16.44 -11.25 -27.44
N VAL A 230 -16.10 -10.98 -26.17
CA VAL A 230 -16.60 -11.77 -25.04
C VAL A 230 -18.12 -11.66 -24.91
N ARG A 231 -18.69 -10.48 -25.15
CA ARG A 231 -20.16 -10.30 -25.12
C ARG A 231 -20.87 -10.88 -26.35
N GLY A 232 -20.15 -11.52 -27.27
CA GLY A 232 -20.71 -12.10 -28.50
C GLY A 232 -21.35 -11.08 -29.44
N LEU A 233 -21.05 -9.78 -29.28
CA LEU A 233 -21.69 -8.71 -30.04
C LEU A 233 -21.16 -8.63 -31.47
N LEU A 234 -19.85 -8.84 -31.67
CA LEU A 234 -19.21 -8.75 -32.98
C LEU A 234 -17.96 -9.62 -33.04
N SER A 235 -17.80 -10.41 -34.12
CA SER A 235 -16.51 -10.97 -34.53
C SER A 235 -15.69 -9.89 -35.22
N VAL A 236 -15.18 -8.93 -34.44
CA VAL A 236 -14.46 -7.78 -34.96
C VAL A 236 -13.07 -8.23 -35.42
N SER A 237 -12.81 -8.18 -36.74
CA SER A 237 -11.46 -8.39 -37.26
C SER A 237 -10.51 -7.31 -36.73
N VAL A 238 -9.24 -7.64 -36.57
CA VAL A 238 -8.20 -6.69 -36.14
C VAL A 238 -8.24 -5.41 -36.99
N LEU A 239 -8.48 -5.54 -38.29
CA LEU A 239 -8.60 -4.43 -39.23
C LEU A 239 -9.73 -3.45 -38.85
N THR A 240 -10.88 -3.95 -38.39
CA THR A 240 -12.03 -3.11 -38.03
C THR A 240 -11.73 -2.29 -36.77
N VAL A 241 -10.96 -2.84 -35.83
CA VAL A 241 -10.48 -2.15 -34.63
C VAL A 241 -9.52 -1.02 -35.00
N TRP A 242 -8.59 -1.27 -35.93
CA TRP A 242 -7.68 -0.24 -36.44
C TRP A 242 -8.42 0.86 -37.19
N VAL A 243 -9.42 0.51 -38.02
CA VAL A 243 -10.28 1.48 -38.70
C VAL A 243 -11.08 2.30 -37.69
N PHE A 244 -11.59 1.68 -36.62
CA PHE A 244 -12.29 2.39 -35.55
C PHE A 244 -11.36 3.32 -34.77
N ALA A 245 -10.18 2.85 -34.35
CA ALA A 245 -9.17 3.66 -33.67
C ALA A 245 -8.73 4.85 -34.53
N LEU A 246 -8.47 4.62 -35.83
CA LEU A 246 -8.16 5.65 -36.81
C LEU A 246 -9.34 6.63 -36.96
N GLY A 247 -10.58 6.14 -37.04
CA GLY A 247 -11.78 6.97 -37.09
C GLY A 247 -11.93 7.85 -35.84
N LEU A 248 -11.67 7.30 -34.65
CA LEU A 248 -11.72 8.02 -33.38
C LEU A 248 -10.62 9.08 -33.29
N GLN A 249 -9.43 8.78 -33.81
CA GLN A 249 -8.32 9.74 -33.92
C GLN A 249 -8.64 10.86 -34.91
N VAL A 250 -9.18 10.54 -36.09
CA VAL A 250 -9.59 11.52 -37.11
C VAL A 250 -10.69 12.41 -36.55
N MET A 251 -11.66 11.84 -35.85
CA MET A 251 -12.73 12.61 -35.17
C MET A 251 -12.16 13.50 -34.07
N ALA A 252 -11.28 12.99 -33.22
CA ALA A 252 -10.65 13.78 -32.15
C ALA A 252 -9.77 14.90 -32.73
N ALA A 253 -8.98 14.62 -33.77
CA ALA A 253 -8.18 15.61 -34.47
C ALA A 253 -9.07 16.66 -35.16
N GLY A 254 -10.17 16.23 -35.78
CA GLY A 254 -11.17 17.11 -36.37
C GLY A 254 -11.84 18.01 -35.34
N LEU A 255 -12.24 17.48 -34.18
CA LEU A 255 -12.82 18.24 -33.07
C LEU A 255 -11.82 19.23 -32.46
N VAL A 256 -10.57 18.82 -32.26
CA VAL A 256 -9.51 19.69 -31.76
C VAL A 256 -9.17 20.77 -32.79
N HIS A 257 -9.06 20.42 -34.07
CA HIS A 257 -8.84 21.36 -35.16
C HIS A 257 -10.00 22.35 -35.26
N TRP A 258 -11.24 21.89 -35.27
CA TRP A 258 -12.45 22.72 -35.29
C TRP A 258 -12.56 23.64 -34.06
N TYR A 259 -12.33 23.11 -32.85
CA TYR A 259 -12.35 23.90 -31.62
C TYR A 259 -11.23 24.95 -31.60
N SER A 260 -10.03 24.55 -32.03
CA SER A 260 -8.88 25.44 -32.16
C SER A 260 -9.18 26.53 -33.18
N TRP A 261 -9.61 26.16 -34.38
CA TRP A 261 -9.99 27.05 -35.47
C TRP A 261 -11.08 28.05 -35.05
N ARG A 262 -12.18 27.60 -34.44
CA ARG A 262 -13.25 28.50 -33.95
C ARG A 262 -12.80 29.47 -32.87
N ARG A 263 -11.92 29.06 -31.96
CA ARG A 263 -11.36 29.98 -30.93
C ARG A 263 -10.24 30.87 -31.47
N VAL A 264 -9.63 30.48 -32.58
CA VAL A 264 -8.52 31.18 -33.26
C VAL A 264 -9.07 32.24 -34.22
N GLN A 265 -10.17 32.00 -34.92
CA GLN A 265 -10.79 32.99 -35.81
C GLN A 265 -11.45 34.18 -35.10
N ARG A 266 -11.56 34.16 -33.76
CA ARG A 266 -11.87 35.40 -33.05
C ARG A 266 -10.70 36.38 -33.24
N PRO A 267 -10.94 37.64 -33.64
CA PRO A 267 -9.90 38.64 -33.87
C PRO A 267 -9.25 39.01 -32.54
N THR A 268 -8.29 38.20 -32.12
CA THR A 268 -7.40 38.45 -30.99
C THR A 268 -5.99 38.42 -31.56
N GLY A 269 -5.17 39.44 -31.25
CA GLY A 269 -3.83 39.58 -31.84
C GLY A 269 -2.97 38.32 -31.71
N ASP A 270 -2.01 38.15 -32.63
CA ASP A 270 -1.21 36.92 -32.82
C ASP A 270 -0.60 36.34 -31.54
N ARG A 271 -0.23 37.22 -30.60
CA ARG A 271 0.32 36.84 -29.30
C ARG A 271 -0.67 36.04 -28.44
N GLU A 272 -1.94 36.41 -28.42
CA GLU A 272 -2.95 35.70 -27.62
C GLU A 272 -3.27 34.32 -28.22
N ALA A 273 -3.30 34.23 -29.54
CA ALA A 273 -3.46 32.97 -30.25
C ALA A 273 -2.33 31.97 -29.93
N CYS A 274 -1.08 32.44 -29.97
CA CYS A 274 0.08 31.64 -29.60
C CYS A 274 0.00 31.16 -28.13
N LEU A 275 -0.39 32.04 -27.20
CA LEU A 275 -0.61 31.66 -25.80
C LEU A 275 -1.74 30.65 -25.61
N ARG A 276 -2.80 30.69 -26.43
CA ARG A 276 -3.90 29.71 -26.40
C ARG A 276 -3.43 28.36 -26.92
N LEU A 277 -2.63 28.33 -27.99
CA LEU A 277 -2.08 27.10 -28.54
C LEU A 277 -1.07 26.46 -27.58
N CYS A 278 -0.17 27.26 -26.98
CA CYS A 278 0.71 26.78 -25.92
C CYS A 278 -0.09 26.17 -24.76
N ARG A 279 -1.19 26.82 -24.35
CA ARG A 279 -2.07 26.26 -23.33
C ARG A 279 -2.68 24.93 -23.76
N LEU A 280 -3.10 24.78 -25.01
CA LEU A 280 -3.64 23.51 -25.53
C LEU A 280 -2.56 22.41 -25.49
N LEU A 281 -1.37 22.67 -26.05
CA LEU A 281 -0.25 21.73 -26.05
C LEU A 281 0.11 21.27 -24.64
N PHE A 282 0.27 22.21 -23.72
CA PHE A 282 0.66 21.88 -22.36
C PHE A 282 -0.48 21.26 -21.53
N ARG A 283 -1.73 21.64 -21.75
CA ARG A 283 -2.85 21.13 -20.93
C ARG A 283 -3.41 19.82 -21.43
N LEU A 284 -3.15 19.47 -22.68
CA LEU A 284 -3.81 18.36 -23.33
C LEU A 284 -2.79 17.40 -23.95
N TYR A 285 -1.89 17.88 -24.81
CA TYR A 285 -0.94 17.00 -25.51
C TYR A 285 0.08 16.37 -24.57
N MET A 286 0.73 17.16 -23.71
CA MET A 286 1.74 16.66 -22.79
C MET A 286 1.22 15.56 -21.84
N PRO A 287 0.06 15.72 -21.17
CA PRO A 287 -0.53 14.63 -20.41
C PRO A 287 -0.84 13.40 -21.29
N CYS A 288 -1.39 13.58 -22.49
CA CYS A 288 -1.67 12.45 -23.39
C CYS A 288 -0.41 11.68 -23.76
N ILE A 289 0.71 12.36 -24.03
CA ILE A 289 2.00 11.71 -24.29
C ILE A 289 2.45 10.90 -23.08
N LEU A 290 2.40 11.48 -21.87
CA LEU A 290 2.76 10.76 -20.65
C LEU A 290 1.88 9.53 -20.42
N LEU A 291 0.57 9.69 -20.60
CA LEU A 291 -0.40 8.60 -20.50
C LEU A 291 -0.10 7.50 -21.51
N THR A 292 0.15 7.87 -22.77
CA THR A 292 0.56 6.97 -23.84
C THR A 292 1.86 6.22 -23.48
N THR A 293 2.87 6.92 -22.95
CA THR A 293 4.13 6.31 -22.52
C THR A 293 3.91 5.28 -21.41
N VAL A 294 3.13 5.64 -20.38
CA VAL A 294 2.79 4.72 -19.29
C VAL A 294 2.01 3.53 -19.81
N ALA A 295 1.00 3.77 -20.65
CA ALA A 295 0.15 2.72 -21.18
C ALA A 295 0.95 1.75 -22.07
N LEU A 296 1.84 2.24 -22.93
CA LEU A 296 2.72 1.37 -23.73
C LEU A 296 3.64 0.49 -22.88
N ASN A 297 4.13 1.00 -21.75
CA ASN A 297 5.03 0.27 -20.88
C ASN A 297 4.32 -0.75 -19.97
N GLU A 298 3.14 -0.37 -19.49
CA GLU A 298 2.43 -1.09 -18.43
C GLU A 298 1.29 -1.96 -18.93
N TYR A 299 0.77 -1.70 -20.13
CA TYR A 299 -0.38 -2.43 -20.64
C TYR A 299 -0.04 -3.89 -20.89
N GLU A 300 -0.91 -4.75 -20.37
CA GLU A 300 -0.88 -6.18 -20.58
C GLU A 300 -2.22 -6.57 -21.18
N SER A 301 -2.19 -7.34 -22.27
CA SER A 301 -3.43 -7.91 -22.81
C SER A 301 -3.74 -9.28 -22.22
N ALA A 302 -2.77 -9.91 -21.55
CA ALA A 302 -2.88 -11.21 -20.91
C ALA A 302 -1.70 -11.35 -19.95
N PHE A 303 -1.87 -12.12 -18.88
CA PHE A 303 -0.75 -12.53 -18.05
C PHE A 303 -0.98 -13.95 -17.50
N ALA A 304 0.10 -14.64 -17.18
CA ALA A 304 0.05 -15.97 -16.57
C ALA A 304 0.39 -15.84 -15.09
N PHE A 305 -0.51 -16.27 -14.23
CA PHE A 305 -0.36 -16.24 -12.77
C PHE A 305 0.44 -17.49 -12.36
N GLN A 306 1.74 -17.53 -12.67
CA GLN A 306 2.57 -18.76 -12.59
C GLN A 306 3.65 -18.76 -11.50
N HIS A 307 3.94 -17.63 -10.85
CA HIS A 307 5.13 -17.49 -9.98
C HIS A 307 4.87 -16.83 -8.63
N PHE A 308 3.63 -16.48 -8.35
CA PHE A 308 3.25 -15.95 -7.05
C PHE A 308 2.21 -16.90 -6.47
N HIS A 309 2.58 -17.72 -5.48
CA HIS A 309 1.61 -18.41 -4.60
C HIS A 309 0.81 -17.41 -3.73
N ASP A 310 0.65 -16.18 -4.21
CA ASP A 310 0.03 -15.07 -3.52
C ASP A 310 -1.47 -15.06 -3.81
N LEU A 311 -2.11 -16.17 -3.45
CA LEU A 311 -3.57 -16.31 -3.41
C LEU A 311 -4.19 -15.30 -2.44
N PHE A 312 -3.36 -14.77 -1.54
CA PHE A 312 -3.71 -13.74 -0.59
C PHE A 312 -3.98 -12.39 -1.29
N HIS A 313 -2.98 -11.77 -1.92
CA HIS A 313 -3.15 -10.48 -2.60
C HIS A 313 -3.96 -10.59 -3.90
N GLY A 314 -3.97 -11.75 -4.57
CA GLY A 314 -4.89 -12.02 -5.67
C GLY A 314 -6.36 -11.92 -5.22
N GLY A 315 -6.67 -12.52 -4.07
CA GLY A 315 -8.01 -12.46 -3.48
C GLY A 315 -8.43 -11.05 -3.09
N GLU A 316 -7.53 -10.22 -2.56
CA GLU A 316 -7.79 -8.82 -2.21
C GLU A 316 -8.33 -7.98 -3.38
N ALA A 317 -7.96 -8.31 -4.63
CA ALA A 317 -8.41 -7.59 -5.82
C ALA A 317 -9.68 -8.20 -6.45
N VAL A 318 -9.78 -9.54 -6.45
CA VAL A 318 -10.84 -10.28 -7.15
C VAL A 318 -12.11 -10.38 -6.30
N VAL A 319 -11.97 -10.80 -5.04
CA VAL A 319 -13.10 -11.14 -4.16
C VAL A 319 -14.02 -9.94 -3.92
N PRO A 320 -13.54 -8.71 -3.61
CA PRO A 320 -14.47 -7.59 -3.35
C PRO A 320 -15.38 -7.28 -4.54
N VAL A 321 -14.90 -7.48 -5.77
CA VAL A 321 -15.67 -7.24 -6.99
C VAL A 321 -16.66 -8.37 -7.22
N GLN A 322 -16.21 -9.61 -7.08
CA GLN A 322 -17.04 -10.80 -7.20
C GLN A 322 -18.20 -10.77 -6.20
N GLN A 323 -17.92 -10.47 -4.93
CA GLN A 323 -18.93 -10.39 -3.88
C GLN A 323 -19.95 -9.27 -4.14
N LEU A 324 -19.53 -8.13 -4.71
CA LEU A 324 -20.44 -7.05 -5.08
C LEU A 324 -21.42 -7.48 -6.19
N PHE A 325 -20.92 -8.12 -7.25
CA PHE A 325 -21.72 -8.37 -8.45
C PHE A 325 -22.55 -9.65 -8.36
N ASP A 326 -22.04 -10.72 -7.75
CA ASP A 326 -22.76 -12.01 -7.66
C ASP A 326 -23.69 -12.06 -6.45
N PHE A 327 -23.22 -11.57 -5.29
CA PHE A 327 -23.94 -11.70 -4.01
C PHE A 327 -24.56 -10.38 -3.55
N GLY A 328 -24.33 -9.28 -4.27
CA GLY A 328 -24.84 -7.96 -3.89
C GLY A 328 -24.23 -7.44 -2.59
N ILE A 329 -23.07 -7.95 -2.15
CA ILE A 329 -22.40 -7.57 -0.90
C ILE A 329 -21.80 -6.17 -1.05
N VAL A 330 -22.26 -5.24 -0.23
CA VAL A 330 -21.86 -3.82 -0.33
C VAL A 330 -20.60 -3.56 0.50
N PRO A 331 -19.52 -3.03 -0.10
CA PRO A 331 -18.30 -2.65 0.63
C PRO A 331 -18.58 -1.68 1.79
N TYR A 332 -17.89 -1.88 2.91
CA TYR A 332 -18.05 -1.23 4.21
C TYR A 332 -19.36 -1.47 4.96
N ILE A 333 -20.33 -2.18 4.36
CA ILE A 333 -21.61 -2.50 4.99
C ILE A 333 -21.67 -3.99 5.30
N ASP A 334 -21.51 -4.83 4.28
CA ASP A 334 -21.57 -6.28 4.42
C ASP A 334 -20.18 -6.89 4.63
N TYR A 335 -19.16 -6.22 4.10
CA TYR A 335 -17.77 -6.64 4.00
C TYR A 335 -16.83 -5.44 4.06
N TYR A 336 -15.68 -5.53 4.73
CA TYR A 336 -14.63 -4.52 4.70
C TYR A 336 -13.49 -4.94 3.75
N PRO A 337 -13.30 -4.22 2.63
CA PRO A 337 -12.14 -4.46 1.77
C PRO A 337 -10.86 -4.05 2.50
N THR A 338 -9.86 -4.93 2.56
CA THR A 338 -8.60 -4.71 3.28
C THR A 338 -7.95 -3.37 2.96
N HIS A 339 -7.96 -3.03 1.69
CA HIS A 339 -7.37 -1.82 1.16
C HIS A 339 -8.41 -0.80 0.72
N GLY A 340 -9.65 -0.93 1.21
CA GLY A 340 -10.76 -0.12 0.77
C GLY A 340 -11.09 -0.29 -0.71
N LEU A 341 -11.71 0.73 -1.32
CA LEU A 341 -12.09 0.68 -2.73
C LEU A 341 -10.89 0.73 -3.70
N PHE A 342 -9.68 0.92 -3.19
CA PHE A 342 -8.47 1.04 -3.97
C PHE A 342 -8.18 -0.17 -4.87
N ASP A 343 -8.26 -1.39 -4.33
CA ASP A 343 -8.05 -2.64 -5.09
C ASP A 343 -9.33 -3.19 -5.72
N MET A 344 -10.45 -2.47 -5.57
CA MET A 344 -11.73 -2.85 -6.14
C MET A 344 -12.06 -1.99 -7.38
N PHE A 345 -11.65 -0.73 -7.41
CA PHE A 345 -12.07 0.22 -8.44
C PHE A 345 -11.66 -0.17 -9.87
N PRO A 346 -10.38 -0.46 -10.20
CA PRO A 346 -10.02 -0.85 -11.55
C PRO A 346 -10.69 -2.17 -11.97
N GLN A 347 -10.85 -3.10 -11.04
CA GLN A 347 -11.40 -4.42 -11.27
C GLN A 347 -12.92 -4.36 -11.48
N ALA A 348 -13.64 -3.56 -10.67
CA ALA A 348 -15.05 -3.32 -10.86
C ALA A 348 -15.32 -2.60 -12.20
N PHE A 349 -14.46 -1.65 -12.59
CA PHE A 349 -14.59 -0.99 -13.89
C PHE A 349 -14.33 -1.97 -15.04
N TYR A 350 -13.35 -2.88 -14.90
CA TYR A 350 -13.13 -3.97 -15.85
C TYR A 350 -14.37 -4.86 -15.98
N GLN A 351 -14.96 -5.28 -14.86
CA GLN A 351 -16.11 -6.20 -14.87
C GLN A 351 -17.37 -5.57 -15.46
N LEU A 352 -17.63 -4.29 -15.18
CA LEU A 352 -18.73 -3.55 -15.81
C LEU A 352 -18.63 -3.53 -17.34
N LEU A 353 -17.41 -3.55 -17.88
CA LEU A 353 -17.15 -3.55 -19.32
C LEU A 353 -17.17 -4.97 -19.88
N ASN A 354 -16.44 -5.91 -19.30
CA ASN A 354 -16.17 -7.19 -19.94
C ASN A 354 -17.15 -8.31 -19.56
N ALA A 355 -17.66 -8.35 -18.33
CA ALA A 355 -18.49 -9.43 -17.80
C ALA A 355 -17.87 -10.83 -18.03
N THR A 356 -16.61 -10.97 -17.64
CA THR A 356 -15.77 -12.18 -17.76
C THR A 356 -15.59 -12.82 -16.39
N PRO A 357 -14.91 -13.98 -16.28
CA PRO A 357 -14.39 -14.45 -14.98
C PRO A 357 -13.66 -13.33 -14.22
N TYR A 358 -13.77 -13.35 -12.89
CA TYR A 358 -13.38 -12.22 -12.04
C TYR A 358 -11.87 -11.99 -12.00
N GLU A 359 -11.10 -13.07 -12.03
CA GLU A 359 -9.64 -13.09 -12.09
C GLU A 359 -9.09 -12.39 -13.32
N GLU A 360 -9.84 -12.32 -14.42
CA GLU A 360 -9.38 -11.58 -15.60
C GLU A 360 -9.19 -10.08 -15.35
N SER A 361 -9.91 -9.53 -14.36
CA SER A 361 -9.77 -8.13 -13.98
C SER A 361 -8.37 -7.77 -13.48
N LEU A 362 -7.58 -8.77 -13.07
CA LEU A 362 -6.19 -8.62 -12.67
C LEU A 362 -5.30 -8.08 -13.80
N VAL A 363 -5.73 -8.21 -15.07
CA VAL A 363 -5.00 -7.64 -16.23
C VAL A 363 -4.96 -6.10 -16.17
N TRP A 364 -5.95 -5.47 -15.54
CA TRP A 364 -5.97 -4.03 -15.32
C TRP A 364 -5.22 -3.62 -14.05
N GLY A 365 -5.02 -4.58 -13.16
CA GLY A 365 -3.99 -4.57 -12.17
C GLY A 365 -4.17 -5.65 -11.11
N MET A 366 -3.06 -6.26 -10.70
CA MET A 366 -2.97 -6.96 -9.42
C MET A 366 -2.89 -5.89 -8.33
N GLY A 367 -3.46 -6.14 -7.15
CA GLY A 367 -3.54 -5.14 -6.07
C GLY A 367 -2.23 -4.36 -5.82
N TYR A 368 -2.33 -3.17 -5.21
CA TYR A 368 -1.19 -2.25 -4.94
C TYR A 368 -0.63 -1.43 -6.15
N ILE A 369 -1.49 -0.91 -7.04
CA ILE A 369 -1.09 -0.08 -8.22
C ILE A 369 -0.19 -0.85 -9.20
N ARG A 370 -0.15 -2.18 -9.12
CA ARG A 370 0.47 -3.01 -10.16
C ARG A 370 -0.53 -3.14 -11.30
N GLY A 371 -0.67 -2.09 -12.08
CA GLY A 371 -1.61 -2.03 -13.19
C GLY A 371 -1.48 -0.74 -13.98
N TRP A 372 -1.71 -0.82 -15.29
CA TRP A 372 -1.55 0.31 -16.19
C TRP A 372 -2.55 1.43 -15.89
N MET A 373 -3.79 1.11 -15.50
CA MET A 373 -4.83 2.11 -15.26
C MET A 373 -4.56 2.97 -14.02
N PRO A 374 -4.32 2.42 -12.80
CA PRO A 374 -3.99 3.24 -11.64
C PRO A 374 -2.72 4.07 -11.83
N ARG A 375 -1.71 3.54 -12.55
CA ARG A 375 -0.47 4.28 -12.89
C ARG A 375 -0.72 5.46 -13.83
N MET A 376 -1.55 5.27 -14.85
CA MET A 376 -1.96 6.35 -15.74
C MET A 376 -2.68 7.48 -14.99
N LEU A 377 -3.63 7.13 -14.12
CA LEU A 377 -4.35 8.11 -13.30
C LEU A 377 -3.39 8.85 -12.35
N ALA A 378 -2.46 8.14 -11.72
CA ALA A 378 -1.42 8.71 -10.87
C ALA A 378 -0.53 9.71 -11.62
N VAL A 379 -0.01 9.34 -12.81
CA VAL A 379 0.85 10.21 -13.62
C VAL A 379 0.08 11.44 -14.11
N LEU A 380 -1.19 11.29 -14.47
CA LEU A 380 -2.04 12.42 -14.84
C LEU A 380 -2.21 13.40 -13.67
N LEU A 381 -2.53 12.89 -12.48
CA LEU A 381 -2.67 13.68 -11.26
C LEU A 381 -1.37 14.42 -10.92
N LEU A 382 -0.24 13.72 -10.96
CA LEU A 382 1.09 14.29 -10.73
C LEU A 382 1.42 15.36 -11.77
N TYR A 383 1.10 15.15 -13.04
CA TYR A 383 1.31 16.13 -14.09
C TYR A 383 0.65 17.46 -13.76
N TRP A 384 -0.63 17.42 -13.39
CA TRP A 384 -1.37 18.63 -13.06
C TRP A 384 -0.86 19.31 -11.80
N LEU A 385 -0.51 18.54 -10.77
CA LEU A 385 0.05 19.08 -9.53
C LEU A 385 1.41 19.75 -9.78
N LEU A 386 2.33 19.05 -10.43
CA LEU A 386 3.65 19.57 -10.79
C LEU A 386 3.52 20.77 -11.73
N ALA A 387 2.60 20.73 -12.70
CA ALA A 387 2.39 21.84 -13.61
C ALA A 387 1.95 23.12 -12.88
N LYS A 388 1.20 22.99 -11.78
CA LYS A 388 0.86 24.13 -10.90
C LYS A 388 2.06 24.61 -10.08
N TYR A 389 2.94 23.69 -9.68
CA TYR A 389 4.10 23.98 -8.85
C TYR A 389 5.29 24.56 -9.64
N VAL A 390 5.78 23.84 -10.65
CA VAL A 390 6.96 24.17 -11.48
C VAL A 390 6.64 24.69 -12.87
N GLY A 391 5.39 24.58 -13.32
CA GLY A 391 4.99 24.90 -14.69
C GLY A 391 4.95 23.66 -15.59
N TYR A 392 4.13 23.72 -16.64
CA TYR A 392 3.80 22.57 -17.49
C TYR A 392 4.99 21.91 -18.19
N ARG A 393 5.97 22.71 -18.65
CA ARG A 393 7.16 22.20 -19.35
C ARG A 393 8.03 21.36 -18.43
N VAL A 394 8.34 21.90 -17.26
CA VAL A 394 9.15 21.21 -16.25
C VAL A 394 8.42 19.97 -15.75
N ALA A 395 7.11 20.08 -15.46
CA ALA A 395 6.30 18.93 -15.06
C ALA A 395 6.35 17.79 -16.08
N PHE A 396 6.19 18.10 -17.37
CA PHE A 396 6.25 17.11 -18.45
C PHE A 396 7.63 16.43 -18.50
N PHE A 397 8.71 17.19 -18.61
CA PHE A 397 10.05 16.64 -18.73
C PHE A 397 10.51 15.93 -17.46
N SER A 398 10.10 16.40 -16.29
CA SER A 398 10.35 15.69 -15.04
C SER A 398 9.65 14.34 -15.04
N LEU A 399 8.36 14.27 -15.38
CA LEU A 399 7.63 13.00 -15.42
C LEU A 399 8.10 12.05 -16.52
N LEU A 400 8.57 12.58 -17.65
CA LEU A 400 9.03 11.78 -18.78
C LEU A 400 10.44 11.21 -18.58
N PHE A 401 11.36 11.99 -18.00
CA PHE A 401 12.79 11.63 -17.97
C PHE A 401 13.36 11.37 -16.59
N LEU A 402 12.69 11.85 -15.53
CA LEU A 402 13.14 11.59 -14.17
C LEU A 402 12.39 10.38 -13.60
N PRO A 403 13.01 9.63 -12.68
CA PRO A 403 12.38 8.50 -12.01
C PRO A 403 11.35 9.02 -10.99
N THR A 404 10.26 9.58 -11.50
CA THR A 404 9.25 10.26 -10.71
C THR A 404 8.50 9.33 -9.77
N TYR A 405 8.53 8.03 -10.01
CA TYR A 405 8.07 7.01 -9.07
C TYR A 405 8.79 7.09 -7.72
N GLN A 406 10.07 7.48 -7.70
CA GLN A 406 10.84 7.66 -6.46
C GLN A 406 10.54 8.98 -5.77
N LEU A 407 10.05 9.98 -6.51
CA LEU A 407 9.55 11.23 -5.95
C LEU A 407 8.14 11.07 -5.41
N PHE A 408 7.33 10.29 -6.12
CA PHE A 408 5.93 10.03 -5.89
C PHE A 408 5.62 8.61 -6.29
N HIS A 409 5.64 7.72 -5.31
CA HIS A 409 5.10 6.40 -5.52
C HIS A 409 3.62 6.55 -5.92
N PRO A 410 3.18 6.05 -7.09
CA PRO A 410 1.81 6.14 -7.59
C PRO A 410 0.78 5.79 -6.52
N TYR A 411 1.08 4.78 -5.70
CA TYR A 411 0.28 4.38 -4.53
C TYR A 411 -0.17 5.56 -3.66
N TYR A 412 0.70 6.53 -3.39
CA TYR A 412 0.37 7.69 -2.56
C TYR A 412 -0.22 8.86 -3.35
N THR A 413 -0.25 8.83 -4.68
CA THR A 413 -0.72 9.98 -5.46
C THR A 413 -2.17 10.39 -5.19
N PRO A 414 -3.14 9.49 -4.91
CA PRO A 414 -4.51 9.90 -4.64
C PRO A 414 -4.65 10.88 -3.47
N VAL A 415 -3.76 10.84 -2.47
CA VAL A 415 -3.76 11.78 -1.33
C VAL A 415 -3.58 13.25 -1.77
N LEU A 416 -3.15 13.50 -3.01
CA LEU A 416 -2.93 14.83 -3.56
C LEU A 416 -4.19 15.40 -4.22
N LEU A 417 -5.24 14.60 -4.43
CA LEU A 417 -6.48 15.02 -5.08
C LEU A 417 -7.11 16.25 -4.41
N PRO A 418 -7.24 16.33 -3.06
CA PRO A 418 -7.86 17.49 -2.42
C PRO A 418 -7.14 18.81 -2.78
N LEU A 419 -5.81 18.79 -2.96
CA LEU A 419 -5.04 19.99 -3.32
C LEU A 419 -5.46 20.54 -4.67
N LEU A 420 -5.78 19.70 -5.66
CA LEU A 420 -6.19 20.18 -6.97
C LEU A 420 -7.39 21.12 -6.87
N PHE A 421 -8.37 20.77 -6.03
CA PHE A 421 -9.61 21.52 -5.83
C PHE A 421 -9.43 22.76 -4.97
N VAL A 422 -8.62 22.68 -3.91
CA VAL A 422 -8.31 23.82 -3.04
C VAL A 422 -7.71 25.00 -3.84
N PHE A 423 -6.94 24.70 -4.88
CA PHE A 423 -6.30 25.72 -5.74
C PHE A 423 -7.06 26.04 -7.04
N MET A 424 -8.29 25.54 -7.20
CA MET A 424 -9.15 25.92 -8.33
C MET A 424 -9.60 27.38 -8.26
N ARG A 425 -9.80 27.98 -9.45
CA ARG A 425 -10.47 29.29 -9.61
C ARG A 425 -11.99 29.07 -9.72
N ALA A 426 -12.60 28.45 -8.72
CA ALA A 426 -14.05 28.26 -8.62
C ALA A 426 -14.62 29.12 -7.47
N GLY A 427 -15.96 29.21 -7.38
CA GLY A 427 -16.63 29.83 -6.23
C GLY A 427 -16.18 29.17 -4.91
N THR A 428 -16.16 29.95 -3.83
CA THR A 428 -15.59 29.53 -2.54
C THR A 428 -16.27 28.30 -1.96
N LEU A 429 -17.59 28.13 -2.12
CA LEU A 429 -18.28 26.94 -1.61
C LEU A 429 -18.00 25.68 -2.44
N ILE A 430 -18.14 25.76 -3.77
CA ILE A 430 -17.98 24.60 -4.67
C ILE A 430 -16.58 24.00 -4.56
N LYS A 431 -15.53 24.83 -4.49
CA LYS A 431 -14.15 24.33 -4.33
C LYS A 431 -13.99 23.50 -3.05
N TRP A 432 -14.64 23.91 -1.95
CA TRP A 432 -14.56 23.22 -0.67
C TRP A 432 -15.45 22.00 -0.61
N LEU A 433 -16.61 22.01 -1.28
CA LEU A 433 -17.45 20.82 -1.46
C LEU A 433 -16.68 19.72 -2.21
N LEU A 434 -15.99 20.08 -3.31
CA LEU A 434 -15.17 19.14 -4.06
C LEU A 434 -13.97 18.63 -3.25
N ALA A 435 -13.30 19.50 -2.49
CA ALA A 435 -12.21 19.08 -1.61
C ALA A 435 -12.68 18.15 -0.48
N GLY A 436 -13.81 18.46 0.15
CA GLY A 436 -14.44 17.62 1.17
C GLY A 436 -14.88 16.27 0.60
N ALA A 437 -15.51 16.27 -0.58
CA ALA A 437 -15.90 15.05 -1.29
C ALA A 437 -14.67 14.19 -1.64
N CYS A 438 -13.55 14.80 -2.05
CA CYS A 438 -12.31 14.06 -2.29
C CYS A 438 -11.73 13.44 -1.01
N ILE A 439 -11.78 14.13 0.14
CA ILE A 439 -11.34 13.55 1.41
C ILE A 439 -12.25 12.38 1.81
N PHE A 440 -13.56 12.52 1.63
CA PHE A 440 -14.49 11.42 1.89
C PHE A 440 -14.26 10.23 0.95
N LEU A 441 -14.10 10.48 -0.35
CA LEU A 441 -13.72 9.45 -1.32
C LEU A 441 -12.38 8.82 -0.95
N LEU A 442 -11.42 9.58 -0.43
CA LEU A 442 -10.16 9.02 0.05
C LEU A 442 -10.33 8.15 1.29
N LEU A 443 -11.27 8.46 2.20
CA LEU A 443 -11.60 7.57 3.33
C LEU A 443 -12.16 6.23 2.85
N LEU A 444 -13.02 6.24 1.83
CA LEU A 444 -13.54 5.01 1.19
C LEU A 444 -12.48 4.34 0.29
N TRP A 445 -11.58 5.11 -0.30
CA TRP A 445 -10.49 4.59 -1.10
C TRP A 445 -9.54 3.79 -0.20
N ARG A 446 -9.10 4.43 0.89
CA ARG A 446 -8.28 3.88 1.97
C ARG A 446 -8.43 4.77 3.21
N VAL A 447 -8.91 4.21 4.33
CA VAL A 447 -9.17 5.01 5.55
C VAL A 447 -7.95 5.84 5.97
N ASP A 448 -6.76 5.24 5.93
CA ASP A 448 -5.52 5.93 6.29
C ASP A 448 -5.21 7.12 5.36
N PHE A 449 -5.47 7.01 4.06
CA PHE A 449 -5.27 8.11 3.10
C PHE A 449 -6.22 9.28 3.36
N GLY A 450 -7.48 8.98 3.64
CA GLY A 450 -8.48 9.99 4.00
C GLY A 450 -8.10 10.73 5.28
N VAL A 451 -7.72 10.01 6.33
CA VAL A 451 -7.28 10.59 7.61
C VAL A 451 -6.04 11.47 7.43
N VAL A 452 -5.02 10.97 6.75
CA VAL A 452 -3.78 11.72 6.47
C VAL A 452 -4.08 13.01 5.70
N SER A 453 -4.91 12.92 4.66
CA SER A 453 -5.29 14.05 3.82
C SER A 453 -6.10 15.10 4.59
N MET A 454 -6.99 14.66 5.49
CA MET A 454 -7.76 15.51 6.37
C MET A 454 -6.87 16.25 7.37
N CYS A 455 -5.93 15.56 8.01
CA CYS A 455 -4.96 16.16 8.94
C CYS A 455 -4.08 17.20 8.23
N ALA A 456 -3.54 16.87 7.05
CA ALA A 456 -2.72 17.78 6.27
C ALA A 456 -3.49 19.02 5.80
N LEU A 457 -4.74 18.87 5.35
CA LEU A 457 -5.56 20.01 4.97
C LEU A 457 -5.88 20.88 6.18
N THR A 458 -6.26 20.28 7.30
CA THR A 458 -6.57 20.98 8.55
C THR A 458 -5.37 21.82 9.01
N PHE A 459 -4.15 21.27 8.96
CA PHE A 459 -2.93 22.01 9.29
C PHE A 459 -2.77 23.28 8.43
N VAL A 460 -2.93 23.16 7.11
CA VAL A 460 -2.84 24.31 6.18
C VAL A 460 -3.96 25.32 6.42
N LEU A 461 -5.19 24.86 6.70
CA LEU A 461 -6.32 25.74 6.98
C LEU A 461 -6.15 26.51 8.29
N LEU A 462 -5.63 25.86 9.33
CA LEU A 462 -5.29 26.52 10.59
C LEU A 462 -4.22 27.59 10.39
N ALA A 463 -3.21 27.32 9.56
CA ALA A 463 -2.19 28.31 9.20
C ALA A 463 -2.79 29.52 8.45
N ARG A 464 -3.69 29.28 7.49
CA ARG A 464 -4.40 30.36 6.78
C ARG A 464 -5.33 31.15 7.71
N TRP A 465 -6.03 30.46 8.62
CA TRP A 465 -6.88 31.11 9.62
C TRP A 465 -6.07 32.01 10.54
N TRP A 466 -4.89 31.54 10.98
CA TRP A 466 -3.95 32.35 11.77
C TRP A 466 -3.54 33.65 11.06
N LEU A 467 -3.30 33.57 9.74
CA LEU A 467 -2.94 34.68 8.86
C LEU A 467 -4.12 35.61 8.50
N GLY A 468 -5.31 35.36 9.05
CA GLY A 468 -6.48 36.21 8.83
C GLY A 468 -7.34 35.80 7.65
N MET A 469 -7.54 34.48 7.44
CA MET A 469 -8.56 33.97 6.53
C MET A 469 -9.90 34.69 6.75
N GLU A 470 -10.54 35.08 5.65
CA GLU A 470 -11.83 35.74 5.67
C GLU A 470 -12.91 34.85 6.31
N ARG A 471 -13.83 35.46 7.08
CA ARG A 471 -14.92 34.73 7.76
C ARG A 471 -15.81 33.99 6.77
N GLU A 472 -16.03 34.56 5.59
CA GLU A 472 -16.81 33.94 4.51
C GLU A 472 -16.13 32.67 3.99
N GLU A 473 -14.81 32.68 3.78
CA GLU A 473 -14.08 31.49 3.36
C GLU A 473 -14.11 30.40 4.43
N LEU A 474 -13.92 30.76 5.71
CA LEU A 474 -14.03 29.81 6.83
C LEU A 474 -15.44 29.21 6.93
N SER A 475 -16.49 30.03 6.81
CA SER A 475 -17.87 29.56 6.80
C SER A 475 -18.12 28.61 5.63
N ALA A 476 -17.61 28.92 4.44
CA ALA A 476 -17.74 28.06 3.27
C ALA A 476 -17.03 26.72 3.45
N ILE A 477 -15.87 26.69 4.11
CA ILE A 477 -15.18 25.45 4.50
C ILE A 477 -16.07 24.63 5.44
N LEU A 478 -16.49 25.21 6.56
CA LEU A 478 -17.26 24.49 7.58
C LEU A 478 -18.57 23.94 7.01
N VAL A 479 -19.32 24.75 6.28
CA VAL A 479 -20.56 24.33 5.61
C VAL A 479 -20.28 23.21 4.61
N ALA A 480 -19.24 23.32 3.78
CA ALA A 480 -18.91 22.30 2.79
C ALA A 480 -18.57 20.94 3.44
N PHE A 481 -17.65 20.93 4.41
CA PHE A 481 -17.23 19.71 5.09
C PHE A 481 -18.36 19.09 5.91
N PHE A 482 -19.15 19.91 6.61
CA PHE A 482 -20.33 19.43 7.32
C PHE A 482 -21.37 18.83 6.37
N SER A 483 -21.60 19.47 5.22
CA SER A 483 -22.54 18.95 4.21
C SER A 483 -22.10 17.60 3.65
N VAL A 484 -20.82 17.46 3.28
CA VAL A 484 -20.28 16.18 2.81
C VAL A 484 -20.38 15.11 3.89
N ALA A 485 -20.02 15.43 5.14
CA ALA A 485 -20.12 14.49 6.26
C ALA A 485 -21.57 14.04 6.52
N CYS A 486 -22.55 14.97 6.45
CA CYS A 486 -23.97 14.64 6.60
C CYS A 486 -24.46 13.73 5.48
N VAL A 487 -24.12 14.01 4.22
CA VAL A 487 -24.50 13.17 3.08
C VAL A 487 -23.86 11.79 3.17
N ALA A 488 -22.58 11.72 3.53
CA ALA A 488 -21.86 10.47 3.74
C ALA A 488 -22.49 9.63 4.86
N LEU A 489 -22.77 10.25 6.01
CA LEU A 489 -23.40 9.58 7.15
C LEU A 489 -24.82 9.10 6.79
N ALA A 490 -25.61 9.94 6.11
CA ALA A 490 -26.95 9.58 5.66
C ALA A 490 -26.91 8.40 4.68
N LEU A 491 -25.96 8.38 3.74
CA LEU A 491 -25.76 7.26 2.82
C LEU A 491 -25.33 5.99 3.56
N PHE A 492 -24.38 6.09 4.49
CA PHE A 492 -23.95 4.96 5.31
C PHE A 492 -25.09 4.36 6.14
N VAL A 493 -25.86 5.20 6.83
CA VAL A 493 -27.04 4.78 7.61
C VAL A 493 -28.10 4.17 6.68
N PHE A 494 -28.40 4.81 5.54
CA PHE A 494 -29.35 4.29 4.57
C PHE A 494 -28.95 2.92 4.04
N LEU A 495 -27.70 2.74 3.62
CA LEU A 495 -27.20 1.45 3.11
C LEU A 495 -27.16 0.38 4.21
N SER A 496 -26.80 0.75 5.44
CA SER A 496 -26.82 -0.15 6.58
C SER A 496 -28.23 -0.66 6.87
N LEU A 497 -29.22 0.24 6.89
CA LEU A 497 -30.63 -0.11 7.08
C LEU A 497 -31.19 -0.93 5.91
N LEU A 498 -30.77 -0.64 4.67
CA LEU A 498 -31.15 -1.42 3.48
C LEU A 498 -30.62 -2.86 3.54
N LYS A 499 -29.54 -3.09 4.28
CA LYS A 499 -28.88 -4.40 4.47
C LYS A 499 -29.18 -5.04 5.82
N ASP A 500 -30.15 -4.53 6.57
CA ASP A 500 -30.51 -5.00 7.91
C ASP A 500 -29.31 -5.06 8.89
N ARG A 501 -28.36 -4.15 8.72
CA ARG A 501 -27.18 -4.00 9.58
C ARG A 501 -27.35 -2.81 10.52
N SER A 502 -26.93 -2.99 11.78
CA SER A 502 -26.87 -1.88 12.74
C SER A 502 -25.71 -0.93 12.39
N PRO A 503 -25.96 0.36 12.06
CA PRO A 503 -24.89 1.29 11.71
C PRO A 503 -23.88 1.50 12.84
N LEU A 504 -24.35 1.43 14.10
CA LEU A 504 -23.48 1.58 15.27
C LEU A 504 -22.58 0.35 15.46
N HIS A 505 -23.10 -0.85 15.20
CA HIS A 505 -22.31 -2.08 15.25
C HIS A 505 -21.21 -2.05 14.17
N LEU A 506 -21.58 -1.71 12.92
CA LEU A 506 -20.63 -1.57 11.82
C LEU A 506 -19.55 -0.52 12.11
N LEU A 507 -19.93 0.64 12.67
CA LEU A 507 -18.94 1.63 13.10
C LEU A 507 -18.02 1.07 14.18
N GLY A 508 -18.55 0.32 15.15
CA GLY A 508 -17.77 -0.40 16.16
C GLY A 508 -16.76 -1.35 15.53
N GLN A 509 -17.18 -2.15 14.55
CA GLN A 509 -16.29 -3.06 13.81
C GLN A 509 -15.19 -2.32 13.05
N LEU A 510 -15.54 -1.26 12.32
CA LEU A 510 -14.58 -0.42 11.61
C LEU A 510 -13.53 0.15 12.56
N MET A 511 -13.97 0.65 13.72
CA MET A 511 -13.07 1.17 14.74
C MET A 511 -12.19 0.08 15.36
N SER A 512 -12.73 -1.11 15.64
CA SER A 512 -11.95 -2.26 16.09
C SER A 512 -10.90 -2.66 15.06
N TYR A 513 -11.26 -2.75 13.78
CA TYR A 513 -10.34 -3.06 12.70
C TYR A 513 -9.18 -2.05 12.61
N ILE A 514 -9.50 -0.75 12.58
CA ILE A 514 -8.50 0.32 12.54
C ILE A 514 -7.59 0.23 13.78
N GLY A 515 -8.16 -0.08 14.94
CA GLY A 515 -7.44 -0.24 16.20
C GLY A 515 -6.44 -1.39 16.19
N VAL A 516 -6.76 -2.53 15.57
CA VAL A 516 -5.89 -3.73 15.57
C VAL A 516 -4.91 -3.77 14.41
N GLN A 517 -5.16 -3.04 13.32
CA GLN A 517 -4.39 -3.18 12.08
C GLN A 517 -2.87 -3.04 12.29
N ASN A 518 -2.47 -2.06 13.10
CA ASN A 518 -1.06 -1.83 13.40
C ASN A 518 -0.45 -2.94 14.27
N TYR A 519 -1.22 -3.49 15.19
CA TYR A 519 -0.78 -4.55 16.10
C TYR A 519 -0.61 -5.89 15.37
N ALA A 520 -1.60 -6.24 14.54
CA ALA A 520 -1.60 -7.47 13.76
C ALA A 520 -0.44 -7.52 12.73
N ALA A 521 -0.16 -6.38 12.09
CA ALA A 521 0.76 -6.29 10.96
C ALA A 521 2.19 -5.84 11.33
N ALA A 522 2.45 -5.47 12.58
CA ALA A 522 3.76 -4.97 12.99
C ALA A 522 4.81 -6.08 13.02
N LYS A 523 6.00 -5.75 12.53
CA LYS A 523 7.14 -6.67 12.39
C LYS A 523 8.21 -6.42 13.45
N GLU A 524 8.98 -7.47 13.76
CA GLU A 524 10.08 -7.39 14.74
C GLU A 524 11.29 -6.59 14.22
N GLY A 525 11.60 -6.71 12.93
CA GLY A 525 12.90 -6.32 12.35
C GLY A 525 13.30 -4.85 12.46
N ILE A 526 12.40 -3.94 12.80
CA ILE A 526 12.72 -2.51 12.99
C ILE A 526 13.74 -2.29 14.11
N ILE A 527 13.79 -3.17 15.10
CA ILE A 527 14.70 -3.04 16.26
C ILE A 527 16.06 -3.70 16.00
N ARG A 528 16.08 -4.82 15.27
CA ARG A 528 17.27 -5.67 15.17
C ARG A 528 18.30 -5.21 14.14
N GLY A 529 17.93 -4.29 13.25
CA GLY A 529 18.84 -3.66 12.30
C GLY A 529 18.77 -2.14 12.38
N VAL A 530 19.92 -1.48 12.57
CA VAL A 530 20.08 -0.05 12.27
C VAL A 530 21.17 0.05 11.22
N ASP A 531 20.78 -0.04 9.96
CA ASP A 531 21.68 0.24 8.84
C ASP A 531 21.52 1.70 8.37
N SER A 532 22.40 2.12 7.46
CA SER A 532 22.39 3.46 6.88
C SER A 532 21.04 3.81 6.22
N MET A 533 20.32 2.80 5.71
CA MET A 533 19.04 2.97 5.03
C MET A 533 17.87 3.12 5.98
N ALA A 534 17.87 2.40 7.10
CA ALA A 534 16.96 2.62 8.21
C ALA A 534 17.15 4.05 8.74
N VAL A 535 18.38 4.52 8.94
CA VAL A 535 18.65 5.91 9.33
C VAL A 535 18.11 6.89 8.27
N LEU A 536 18.34 6.61 6.99
CA LEU A 536 17.85 7.47 5.92
C LEU A 536 16.32 7.55 5.88
N GLN A 537 15.63 6.40 5.97
CA GLN A 537 14.17 6.29 5.88
C GLN A 537 13.46 6.81 7.13
N TYR A 538 13.94 6.47 8.32
CA TYR A 538 13.23 6.77 9.58
C TYR A 538 13.65 8.09 10.22
N LEU A 539 14.84 8.60 9.90
CA LEU A 539 15.37 9.83 10.49
C LEU A 539 15.61 10.93 9.45
N ALA A 540 16.50 10.70 8.48
CA ALA A 540 16.98 11.79 7.62
C ALA A 540 15.90 12.34 6.67
N LEU A 541 15.12 11.48 6.03
CA LEU A 541 14.02 11.91 5.16
C LEU A 541 12.89 12.60 5.94
N PRO A 542 12.37 12.05 7.05
CA PRO A 542 11.43 12.76 7.92
C PRO A 542 11.93 14.11 8.41
N LEU A 543 13.24 14.22 8.70
CA LEU A 543 13.85 15.48 9.13
C LEU A 543 13.71 16.59 8.08
N VAL A 544 13.72 16.28 6.78
CA VAL A 544 13.45 17.26 5.71
C VAL A 544 12.04 17.82 5.86
N GLY A 545 11.04 16.95 6.05
CA GLY A 545 9.65 17.35 6.27
C GLY A 545 9.49 18.20 7.53
N VAL A 546 10.10 17.76 8.64
CA VAL A 546 10.11 18.46 9.93
C VAL A 546 10.70 19.87 9.81
N ILE A 547 11.90 19.99 9.25
CA ILE A 547 12.59 21.29 9.07
C ILE A 547 11.73 22.21 8.21
N TYR A 548 11.12 21.69 7.14
CA TYR A 548 10.26 22.49 6.28
C TYR A 548 9.00 22.97 7.00
N LEU A 549 8.30 22.10 7.71
CA LEU A 549 7.10 22.47 8.49
C LEU A 549 7.43 23.47 9.59
N ALA A 550 8.60 23.34 10.21
CA ALA A 550 9.07 24.32 11.18
C ALA A 550 9.31 25.70 10.55
N TYR A 551 9.93 25.75 9.37
CA TYR A 551 10.09 26.99 8.59
C TYR A 551 8.72 27.59 8.20
N PHE A 552 7.80 26.76 7.70
CA PHE A 552 6.45 27.18 7.31
C PHE A 552 5.66 27.75 8.50
N SER A 553 5.71 27.05 9.63
CA SER A 553 5.06 27.45 10.88
C SER A 553 5.65 28.74 11.43
N ALA A 554 6.98 28.89 11.46
CA ALA A 554 7.64 30.12 11.89
C ALA A 554 7.25 31.33 11.00
N GLY A 555 7.22 31.14 9.68
CA GLY A 555 6.72 32.15 8.74
C GLY A 555 5.28 32.55 9.04
N THR A 556 4.39 31.57 9.20
CA THR A 556 2.98 31.77 9.53
C THR A 556 2.79 32.52 10.86
N LEU A 557 3.47 32.05 11.91
CA LEU A 557 3.39 32.61 13.27
C LEU A 557 3.93 34.04 13.33
N SER A 558 4.97 34.36 12.57
CA SER A 558 5.49 35.73 12.43
C SER A 558 4.52 36.67 11.70
N GLY A 559 3.47 36.14 11.08
CA GLY A 559 2.47 36.89 10.30
C GLY A 559 2.86 37.07 8.84
N ARG A 560 3.86 36.34 8.34
CA ARG A 560 4.25 36.38 6.93
C ARG A 560 3.28 35.52 6.12
N THR A 561 2.70 36.11 5.08
CA THR A 561 1.93 35.37 4.08
C THR A 561 2.88 34.57 3.20
N LEU A 562 3.00 33.27 3.47
CA LEU A 562 3.72 32.35 2.59
C LEU A 562 2.82 32.06 1.37
N GLY A 563 3.36 32.19 0.15
CA GLY A 563 2.55 32.01 -1.06
C GLY A 563 2.02 30.57 -1.20
N ARG A 564 1.00 30.35 -2.05
CA ARG A 564 0.33 29.04 -2.25
C ARG A 564 1.24 27.84 -2.46
N ARG A 565 2.42 28.04 -3.06
CA ARG A 565 3.43 26.98 -3.24
C ARG A 565 3.90 26.41 -1.90
N HIS A 566 4.01 27.25 -0.88
CA HIS A 566 4.35 26.82 0.47
C HIS A 566 3.22 26.03 1.13
N GLU A 567 1.96 26.42 0.90
CA GLU A 567 0.79 25.67 1.40
C GLU A 567 0.73 24.26 0.80
N ILE A 568 0.97 24.12 -0.52
CA ILE A 568 1.07 22.81 -1.20
C ILE A 568 2.18 21.97 -0.56
N LEU A 569 3.36 22.55 -0.38
CA LEU A 569 4.50 21.78 0.14
C LEU A 569 4.33 21.43 1.62
N ALA A 570 3.67 22.29 2.40
CA ALA A 570 3.35 22.03 3.80
C ALA A 570 2.34 20.88 3.90
N TYR A 571 1.30 20.87 3.05
CA TYR A 571 0.39 19.74 2.95
C TYR A 571 1.15 18.43 2.68
N ILE A 572 2.00 18.41 1.64
CA ILE A 572 2.74 17.20 1.26
C ILE A 572 3.70 16.77 2.38
N ALA A 573 4.35 17.71 3.07
CA ALA A 573 5.22 17.40 4.20
C ALA A 573 4.45 16.79 5.39
N VAL A 574 3.24 17.27 5.71
CA VAL A 574 2.39 16.65 6.73
C VAL A 574 1.95 15.25 6.28
N VAL A 575 1.52 15.10 5.03
CA VAL A 575 1.17 13.80 4.45
C VAL A 575 2.33 12.81 4.60
N SER A 576 3.54 13.19 4.20
CA SER A 576 4.73 12.33 4.30
C SER A 576 5.02 11.89 5.73
N LEU A 577 4.92 12.80 6.71
CA LEU A 577 5.22 12.52 8.11
C LEU A 577 4.19 11.60 8.77
N ILE A 578 2.92 11.69 8.38
CA ILE A 578 1.92 10.77 8.91
C ILE A 578 2.04 9.41 8.21
N LEU A 579 2.23 9.38 6.88
CA LEU A 579 2.44 8.12 6.16
C LEU A 579 3.70 7.38 6.61
N SER A 580 4.75 8.08 7.02
CA SER A 580 5.98 7.45 7.49
C SER A 580 5.82 6.62 8.76
N THR A 581 4.75 6.84 9.53
CA THR A 581 4.37 5.94 10.63
C THR A 581 4.10 4.52 10.13
N ARG A 582 3.61 4.33 8.89
CA ARG A 582 3.38 2.99 8.31
C ARG A 582 4.68 2.20 8.09
N ALA A 583 5.81 2.87 7.90
CA ALA A 583 7.10 2.18 7.80
C ALA A 583 7.55 1.61 9.16
N ILE A 584 6.96 2.04 10.27
CA ILE A 584 7.26 1.55 11.61
C ILE A 584 6.40 0.31 11.97
N ASN A 585 5.48 -0.08 11.09
CA ASN A 585 4.58 -1.23 11.29
C ASN A 585 4.96 -2.40 10.37
N ARG A 586 4.27 -2.52 9.21
CA ARG A 586 4.42 -3.66 8.27
C ARG A 586 5.48 -3.44 7.19
N HIS A 587 5.67 -2.21 6.73
CA HIS A 587 6.55 -1.87 5.60
C HIS A 587 7.89 -1.30 6.07
N SER A 588 8.52 -1.99 7.03
CA SER A 588 9.86 -1.61 7.46
C SER A 588 10.86 -1.82 6.32
N HIS A 589 11.92 -1.00 6.29
CA HIS A 589 13.01 -1.13 5.32
C HIS A 589 13.51 -2.59 5.18
N PHE A 590 13.64 -3.29 6.30
CA PHE A 590 14.14 -4.66 6.36
C PHE A 590 13.26 -5.70 5.65
N LEU A 591 11.96 -5.42 5.48
CA LEU A 591 10.99 -6.39 4.96
C LEU A 591 10.28 -5.91 3.68
N GLY A 592 9.81 -4.66 3.67
CA GLY A 592 9.09 -4.06 2.55
C GLY A 592 9.97 -3.29 1.56
N GLY A 593 11.27 -3.18 1.84
CA GLY A 593 12.20 -2.35 1.07
C GLY A 593 12.10 -0.86 1.40
N PHE A 594 12.95 -0.07 0.76
CA PHE A 594 13.03 1.36 1.00
C PHE A 594 11.80 2.11 0.45
N ASN A 595 11.11 2.87 1.30
CA ASN A 595 9.98 3.70 0.90
C ASN A 595 10.23 5.18 1.27
N PRO A 596 10.56 6.05 0.30
CA PRO A 596 10.83 7.47 0.58
C PRO A 596 9.57 8.27 0.94
N PHE A 597 8.38 7.65 0.82
CA PHE A 597 7.10 8.35 0.87
C PHE A 597 7.09 9.51 -0.12
N LEU A 598 6.79 10.73 0.32
CA LEU A 598 6.89 11.94 -0.50
C LEU A 598 8.02 12.87 0.00
N PHE A 599 8.93 12.41 0.87
CA PHE A 599 10.00 13.26 1.42
C PHE A 599 11.02 13.68 0.37
N VAL A 600 11.32 12.82 -0.60
CA VAL A 600 12.22 13.15 -1.71
C VAL A 600 11.61 14.28 -2.54
N PHE A 601 10.30 14.24 -2.80
CA PHE A 601 9.63 15.38 -3.42
C PHE A 601 9.74 16.64 -2.57
N VAL A 602 9.53 16.54 -1.25
CA VAL A 602 9.67 17.70 -0.36
C VAL A 602 11.07 18.31 -0.49
N ALA A 603 12.12 17.50 -0.44
CA ALA A 603 13.50 17.92 -0.61
C ALA A 603 13.73 18.59 -1.97
N ALA A 604 13.32 17.92 -3.06
CA ALA A 604 13.48 18.40 -4.43
C ALA A 604 12.73 19.72 -4.66
N ALA A 605 11.62 19.94 -3.96
CA ALA A 605 10.78 21.12 -4.09
C ALA A 605 11.35 22.37 -3.38
N LEU A 606 12.30 22.22 -2.45
CA LEU A 606 12.86 23.34 -1.67
C LEU A 606 13.60 24.39 -2.52
N PRO A 607 14.51 24.03 -3.45
CA PRO A 607 15.19 25.00 -4.31
C PRO A 607 14.23 25.92 -5.07
N LEU A 608 13.05 25.42 -5.44
CA LEU A 608 12.04 26.18 -6.20
C LEU A 608 11.39 27.30 -5.38
N LEU A 609 11.43 27.21 -4.05
CA LEU A 609 10.89 28.19 -3.12
C LEU A 609 11.89 29.32 -2.79
N VAL A 610 13.18 29.15 -3.11
CA VAL A 610 14.20 30.15 -2.82
C VAL A 610 14.15 31.27 -3.86
N ALA A 611 13.37 32.31 -3.59
CA ALA A 611 13.13 33.42 -4.53
C ALA A 611 14.40 34.17 -4.99
N ARG A 612 15.49 34.10 -4.21
CA ARG A 612 16.78 34.72 -4.55
C ARG A 612 17.56 33.95 -5.63
N LEU A 613 17.24 32.69 -5.87
CA LEU A 613 17.92 31.89 -6.89
C LEU A 613 17.35 32.22 -8.28
N PRO A 614 18.21 32.38 -9.31
CA PRO A 614 17.73 32.52 -10.68
C PRO A 614 16.93 31.28 -11.09
N ALA A 615 15.96 31.45 -12.00
CA ALA A 615 15.05 30.37 -12.40
C ALA A 615 15.78 29.09 -12.83
N MET A 616 16.92 29.21 -13.51
CA MET A 616 17.75 28.07 -13.91
C MET A 616 18.42 27.38 -12.72
N ALA A 617 18.94 28.11 -11.73
CA ALA A 617 19.51 27.47 -10.54
C ALA A 617 18.44 26.74 -9.71
N ARG A 618 17.22 27.29 -9.65
CA ARG A 618 16.08 26.62 -9.01
C ARG A 618 15.72 25.31 -9.71
N LEU A 619 15.70 25.32 -11.04
CA LEU A 619 15.44 24.13 -11.85
C LEU A 619 16.57 23.11 -11.73
N ALA A 620 17.83 23.54 -11.82
CA ALA A 620 19.00 22.68 -11.67
C ALA A 620 19.06 22.06 -10.27
N GLY A 621 18.71 22.80 -9.22
CA GLY A 621 18.59 22.26 -7.87
C GLY A 621 17.49 21.22 -7.74
N PHE A 622 16.31 21.46 -8.33
CA PHE A 622 15.23 20.48 -8.38
C PHE A 622 15.70 19.19 -9.07
N VAL A 623 16.17 19.29 -10.32
CA VAL A 623 16.65 18.14 -11.10
C VAL A 623 17.80 17.44 -10.39
N GLY A 624 18.74 18.19 -9.83
CA GLY A 624 19.90 17.66 -9.13
C GLY A 624 19.54 16.82 -7.92
N ILE A 625 18.60 17.27 -7.08
CA ILE A 625 18.14 16.48 -5.94
C ILE A 625 17.40 15.24 -6.42
N VAL A 626 16.52 15.35 -7.41
CA VAL A 626 15.80 14.20 -7.98
C VAL A 626 16.78 13.14 -8.50
N THR A 627 17.75 13.54 -9.31
CA THR A 627 18.76 12.64 -9.89
C THR A 627 19.68 12.07 -8.82
N ALA A 628 20.07 12.86 -7.81
CA ALA A 628 20.89 12.37 -6.71
C ALA A 628 20.14 11.34 -5.86
N SER A 629 18.89 11.63 -5.48
CA SER A 629 18.03 10.66 -4.79
C SER A 629 17.83 9.39 -5.61
N ALA A 630 17.69 9.55 -6.92
CA ALA A 630 17.64 8.41 -7.82
C ALA A 630 18.91 7.60 -7.95
N ALA A 631 20.06 8.17 -7.57
CA ALA A 631 21.35 7.48 -7.56
C ALA A 631 21.71 6.89 -6.18
N LEU A 632 21.18 7.51 -5.11
CA LEU A 632 21.51 7.22 -3.71
C LEU A 632 20.59 6.19 -3.06
N LEU A 633 19.31 6.14 -3.47
CA LEU A 633 18.30 5.40 -2.73
C LEU A 633 18.18 3.95 -3.26
N PRO A 634 18.45 2.91 -2.44
CA PRO A 634 18.24 1.50 -2.79
C PRO A 634 16.77 1.19 -2.98
N VAL A 635 16.26 1.52 -4.16
CA VAL A 635 14.91 1.16 -4.58
C VAL A 635 14.95 -0.29 -5.01
N SER A 636 14.60 -1.17 -4.06
CA SER A 636 14.55 -2.63 -4.16
C SER A 636 15.91 -3.35 -4.19
N LYS A 637 15.88 -4.62 -3.76
CA LYS A 637 16.99 -5.60 -3.87
C LYS A 637 17.39 -5.87 -5.33
N ASN A 638 16.64 -5.38 -6.31
CA ASN A 638 16.95 -5.50 -7.72
C ASN A 638 17.33 -4.13 -8.30
N PRO A 639 18.63 -3.82 -8.50
CA PRO A 639 19.07 -2.61 -9.19
C PRO A 639 18.41 -2.43 -10.58
N ALA A 640 17.84 -3.50 -11.13
CA ALA A 640 17.04 -3.52 -12.32
C ALA A 640 15.62 -2.93 -12.19
N ASP A 641 15.23 -2.38 -11.04
CA ASP A 641 14.00 -1.58 -10.88
C ASP A 641 14.27 -0.07 -11.02
N TRP A 642 15.54 0.36 -11.02
CA TRP A 642 15.96 1.77 -10.97
C TRP A 642 15.93 2.51 -12.31
N PHE A 643 16.22 1.81 -13.41
CA PHE A 643 16.46 2.42 -14.74
C PHE A 643 15.41 2.05 -15.80
N PHE A 644 14.37 1.32 -15.38
CA PHE A 644 13.91 0.17 -16.17
C PHE A 644 12.43 0.21 -16.61
N TYR A 645 11.74 1.34 -16.45
CA TYR A 645 10.37 1.54 -16.98
C TYR A 645 10.33 2.15 -18.39
N LEU A 646 11.48 2.30 -19.05
CA LEU A 646 11.55 2.50 -20.49
C LEU A 646 12.21 1.31 -21.21
N THR A 647 12.83 0.36 -20.48
CA THR A 647 13.78 -0.58 -21.10
C THR A 647 13.90 -1.97 -20.48
N ARG A 648 13.14 -2.40 -19.45
CA ARG A 648 13.28 -3.81 -19.01
C ARG A 648 12.66 -4.77 -20.03
N PRO A 649 13.43 -5.75 -20.53
CA PRO A 649 12.88 -6.96 -21.09
C PRO A 649 12.31 -7.85 -19.98
N ALA A 650 11.37 -8.69 -20.37
CA ALA A 650 10.41 -9.39 -19.54
C ALA A 650 10.98 -10.60 -18.78
N ASP A 651 12.06 -10.42 -18.04
CA ASP A 651 12.81 -11.56 -17.48
C ASP A 651 12.12 -12.13 -16.22
N GLN A 652 11.27 -11.34 -15.54
CA GLN A 652 10.48 -11.79 -14.38
C GLN A 652 9.03 -12.15 -14.72
N TYR A 653 8.61 -11.85 -15.96
CA TYR A 653 7.40 -12.39 -16.57
C TYR A 653 7.81 -12.98 -17.89
N ALA A 654 8.71 -13.97 -17.83
CA ALA A 654 8.95 -14.77 -18.99
C ALA A 654 7.56 -15.25 -19.44
N THR A 655 7.13 -14.83 -20.63
CA THR A 655 6.20 -15.70 -21.35
C THR A 655 6.82 -17.10 -21.27
N PRO A 656 6.04 -18.19 -21.17
CA PRO A 656 6.61 -19.55 -21.10
C PRO A 656 7.69 -19.84 -22.17
N SER A 657 7.77 -19.00 -23.22
CA SER A 657 8.77 -19.02 -24.29
C SER A 657 10.09 -18.24 -24.08
N GLY A 658 10.28 -17.49 -22.98
CA GLY A 658 11.49 -16.70 -22.74
C GLY A 658 11.73 -15.54 -23.72
N LYS A 659 10.74 -15.16 -24.54
CA LYS A 659 10.85 -14.08 -25.52
C LYS A 659 10.47 -12.73 -24.92
N HIS A 660 11.16 -11.68 -25.38
CA HIS A 660 10.87 -10.29 -25.04
C HIS A 660 9.38 -9.97 -25.25
N LYS A 661 8.77 -9.27 -24.27
CA LYS A 661 7.37 -8.82 -24.30
C LYS A 661 7.19 -7.86 -25.48
N GLN A 662 6.68 -8.38 -26.58
CA GLN A 662 6.14 -7.57 -27.67
C GLN A 662 4.88 -6.89 -27.14
N PHE A 663 4.60 -5.64 -27.53
CA PHE A 663 3.32 -5.02 -27.22
C PHE A 663 2.21 -5.98 -27.68
N PRO A 664 1.40 -6.49 -26.75
CA PRO A 664 0.62 -7.67 -27.05
C PRO A 664 -0.59 -7.24 -27.88
N ILE A 665 -0.49 -7.46 -29.18
CA ILE A 665 -1.66 -7.45 -30.05
C ILE A 665 -2.37 -8.76 -29.75
N LEU A 666 -3.61 -8.69 -29.25
CA LEU A 666 -4.46 -9.87 -29.05
C LEU A 666 -4.52 -10.65 -30.37
N ALA A 667 -3.80 -11.76 -30.45
CA ALA A 667 -3.78 -12.61 -31.62
C ALA A 667 -5.20 -13.15 -31.85
N GLU A 668 -5.66 -13.21 -33.11
CA GLU A 668 -7.02 -13.65 -33.47
C GLU A 668 -7.38 -15.06 -32.95
N THR A 669 -6.38 -15.88 -32.60
CA THR A 669 -6.54 -17.30 -32.22
C THR A 669 -6.25 -17.61 -30.75
N ALA A 670 -5.87 -16.63 -29.94
CA ALA A 670 -5.65 -16.80 -28.50
C ALA A 670 -6.70 -15.91 -27.81
N MET A 671 -7.70 -16.41 -27.10
CA MET A 671 -7.54 -17.31 -25.96
C MET A 671 -8.88 -18.00 -25.68
N PRO A 672 -9.02 -19.31 -25.95
CA PRO A 672 -10.16 -20.09 -25.48
C PRO A 672 -10.29 -20.07 -23.95
N ASP A 673 -9.16 -19.91 -23.25
CA ASP A 673 -9.04 -20.10 -21.80
C ASP A 673 -8.92 -18.78 -21.00
N GLY A 674 -9.44 -17.67 -21.54
CA GLY A 674 -9.42 -16.36 -20.87
C GLY A 674 -8.08 -15.59 -20.93
N ARG A 675 -8.07 -14.33 -20.45
CA ARG A 675 -6.88 -13.44 -20.46
C ARG A 675 -5.89 -13.69 -19.33
N VAL A 676 -6.33 -14.36 -18.27
CA VAL A 676 -5.50 -14.67 -17.11
C VAL A 676 -5.41 -16.18 -17.01
N ARG A 677 -4.20 -16.69 -17.14
CA ARG A 677 -3.95 -18.13 -17.01
C ARG A 677 -3.57 -18.43 -15.57
N MET A 678 -4.46 -19.09 -14.86
CA MET A 678 -4.25 -19.61 -13.50
C MET A 678 -3.56 -20.98 -13.56
N ALA A 679 -2.45 -21.08 -14.29
CA ALA A 679 -1.74 -22.35 -14.47
C ALA A 679 -0.73 -22.59 -13.34
N ASP A 680 -0.61 -23.84 -12.90
CA ASP A 680 0.42 -24.32 -11.96
C ASP A 680 0.33 -23.72 -10.54
N LEU A 681 -0.86 -23.29 -10.12
CA LEU A 681 -1.08 -22.75 -8.77
C LEU A 681 -1.08 -23.82 -7.67
N GLY A 682 -1.29 -25.09 -8.04
CA GLY A 682 -1.43 -26.19 -7.08
C GLY A 682 -2.72 -26.11 -6.26
N ILE A 683 -3.77 -25.52 -6.82
CA ILE A 683 -5.09 -25.37 -6.18
C ILE A 683 -6.23 -26.03 -6.94
N ASP A 684 -5.97 -26.57 -8.14
CA ASP A 684 -7.02 -27.10 -9.01
C ASP A 684 -7.81 -28.21 -8.31
N ASN A 685 -7.11 -29.14 -7.64
CA ASN A 685 -7.80 -30.22 -6.91
C ASN A 685 -8.63 -29.69 -5.73
N VAL A 686 -8.24 -28.57 -5.12
CA VAL A 686 -9.01 -27.94 -4.05
C VAL A 686 -10.27 -27.28 -4.61
N LEU A 687 -10.17 -26.62 -5.77
CA LEU A 687 -11.32 -26.05 -6.45
C LEU A 687 -12.30 -27.14 -6.89
N ASP A 688 -11.80 -28.23 -7.47
CA ASP A 688 -12.63 -29.40 -7.83
C ASP A 688 -13.39 -29.94 -6.61
N VAL A 689 -12.70 -30.10 -5.47
CA VAL A 689 -13.36 -30.54 -4.23
C VAL A 689 -14.40 -29.53 -3.72
N ILE A 690 -14.14 -28.22 -3.82
CA ILE A 690 -15.12 -27.20 -3.43
C ILE A 690 -16.36 -27.28 -4.32
N ASP A 691 -16.17 -27.42 -5.64
CA ASP A 691 -17.26 -27.43 -6.61
C ASP A 691 -18.10 -28.70 -6.54
N ASP A 692 -17.48 -29.85 -6.32
CA ASP A 692 -18.18 -31.13 -6.18
C ASP A 692 -18.84 -31.30 -4.80
N PHE A 693 -18.22 -30.79 -3.72
CA PHE A 693 -18.72 -31.01 -2.36
C PHE A 693 -19.78 -30.00 -1.90
N LEU A 694 -19.77 -28.77 -2.44
CA LEU A 694 -20.67 -27.69 -2.02
C LEU A 694 -21.82 -27.50 -3.00
N ALA A 695 -23.06 -27.53 -2.48
CA ALA A 695 -24.22 -27.09 -3.26
C ALA A 695 -24.12 -25.59 -3.62
N GLU A 696 -24.86 -25.14 -4.65
CA GLU A 696 -24.76 -23.77 -5.18
C GLU A 696 -24.97 -22.66 -4.12
N ASP A 697 -25.82 -22.89 -3.12
CA ASP A 697 -26.13 -21.92 -2.05
C ASP A 697 -25.23 -22.08 -0.80
N GLU A 698 -24.39 -23.12 -0.78
CA GLU A 698 -23.39 -23.38 0.26
C GLU A 698 -22.07 -22.64 -0.03
N THR A 699 -21.33 -22.38 1.04
CA THR A 699 -19.99 -21.80 0.99
C THR A 699 -19.06 -22.49 1.99
N PHE A 700 -17.79 -22.09 1.99
CA PHE A 700 -16.78 -22.56 2.94
C PHE A 700 -16.20 -21.39 3.73
N PHE A 701 -15.51 -21.70 4.82
CA PHE A 701 -14.69 -20.73 5.53
C PHE A 701 -13.21 -21.01 5.27
N ASP A 702 -12.54 -20.09 4.61
CA ASP A 702 -11.09 -20.07 4.46
C ASP A 702 -10.41 -19.61 5.74
N PHE A 703 -9.79 -20.54 6.47
CA PHE A 703 -8.89 -20.28 7.59
C PHE A 703 -7.40 -20.42 7.18
N SER A 704 -7.11 -20.73 5.91
CA SER A 704 -5.78 -20.99 5.37
C SER A 704 -5.04 -19.74 4.84
N ASN A 705 -5.73 -18.59 4.75
CA ASN A 705 -5.26 -17.35 4.11
C ASN A 705 -5.18 -17.41 2.57
N SER A 706 -6.10 -18.13 1.92
CA SER A 706 -6.20 -18.23 0.47
C SER A 706 -7.52 -17.64 -0.06
N PRO A 707 -7.80 -16.34 0.17
CA PRO A 707 -9.09 -15.74 -0.17
C PRO A 707 -9.42 -15.78 -1.66
N LEU A 708 -8.42 -15.88 -2.56
CA LEU A 708 -8.69 -16.05 -3.99
C LEU A 708 -9.53 -17.28 -4.31
N LEU A 709 -9.56 -18.30 -3.44
CA LEU A 709 -10.43 -19.47 -3.60
C LEU A 709 -11.90 -19.08 -3.72
N TYR A 710 -12.39 -18.07 -2.99
CA TYR A 710 -13.78 -17.59 -3.15
C TYR A 710 -14.04 -17.01 -4.54
N GLY A 711 -13.07 -16.25 -5.07
CA GLY A 711 -13.19 -15.63 -6.38
C GLY A 711 -13.18 -16.65 -7.52
N LEU A 712 -12.42 -17.73 -7.37
CA LEU A 712 -12.30 -18.79 -8.38
C LEU A 712 -13.44 -19.82 -8.32
N SER A 713 -13.92 -20.15 -7.12
CA SER A 713 -15.05 -21.08 -6.93
C SER A 713 -16.42 -20.40 -6.97
N GLY A 714 -16.46 -19.06 -7.12
CA GLY A 714 -17.71 -18.29 -7.15
C GLY A 714 -18.54 -18.40 -5.87
N ARG A 715 -17.90 -18.51 -4.69
CA ARG A 715 -18.59 -18.74 -3.40
C ARG A 715 -18.70 -17.47 -2.54
N GLU A 716 -19.77 -17.38 -1.75
CA GLU A 716 -20.04 -16.22 -0.88
C GLU A 716 -19.04 -16.16 0.29
N LEU A 717 -18.46 -15.01 0.56
CA LEU A 717 -17.54 -14.82 1.69
C LEU A 717 -18.33 -14.74 3.01
N PRO A 718 -18.19 -15.69 3.95
CA PRO A 718 -19.05 -15.74 5.14
C PRO A 718 -18.60 -14.80 6.28
N VAL A 719 -17.67 -13.89 6.04
CA VAL A 719 -17.02 -13.05 7.07
C VAL A 719 -16.99 -11.57 6.68
N TYR A 720 -16.94 -10.69 7.69
CA TYR A 720 -16.84 -9.23 7.45
C TYR A 720 -15.44 -8.81 7.00
N LEU A 721 -14.40 -9.40 7.57
CA LEU A 721 -13.01 -9.15 7.20
C LEU A 721 -12.48 -10.39 6.47
N MET A 722 -12.04 -10.26 5.23
CA MET A 722 -11.55 -11.40 4.43
C MET A 722 -10.24 -11.99 4.98
N GLU A 723 -9.39 -11.15 5.57
CA GLU A 723 -8.06 -11.55 5.98
C GLU A 723 -8.05 -12.02 7.44
N ASN A 724 -7.82 -13.32 7.62
CA ASN A 724 -7.77 -13.93 8.95
C ASN A 724 -6.69 -13.32 9.83
N PHE A 725 -5.61 -12.76 9.25
CA PHE A 725 -4.59 -12.11 10.04
C PHE A 725 -5.07 -10.84 10.77
N TYR A 726 -6.22 -10.27 10.41
CA TYR A 726 -6.85 -9.18 11.16
C TYR A 726 -7.87 -9.66 12.21
N HIS A 727 -8.17 -10.96 12.27
CA HIS A 727 -9.12 -11.54 13.24
C HIS A 727 -8.48 -11.75 14.62
N THR A 728 -7.74 -10.74 15.09
CA THR A 728 -6.89 -10.93 16.26
C THR A 728 -7.45 -10.39 17.56
N SER A 729 -8.36 -9.40 17.51
CA SER A 729 -9.06 -8.96 18.73
C SER A 729 -10.31 -9.78 18.99
N LYS A 730 -10.64 -9.92 20.29
CA LYS A 730 -11.88 -10.57 20.75
C LYS A 730 -13.13 -10.02 20.07
N SER A 731 -13.24 -8.69 19.92
CA SER A 731 -14.41 -8.07 19.29
C SER A 731 -14.60 -8.47 17.82
N ILE A 732 -13.51 -8.64 17.08
CA ILE A 732 -13.54 -9.05 15.68
C ILE A 732 -13.83 -10.56 15.60
N GLN A 733 -13.18 -11.37 16.43
CA GLN A 733 -13.41 -12.82 16.47
C GLN A 733 -14.85 -13.15 16.83
N ALA A 734 -15.43 -12.49 17.84
CA ALA A 734 -16.81 -12.69 18.24
C ALA A 734 -17.81 -12.37 17.10
N ASP A 735 -17.56 -11.31 16.32
CA ASP A 735 -18.40 -11.01 15.15
C ASP A 735 -18.24 -12.06 14.05
N THR A 736 -17.00 -12.44 13.74
CA THR A 736 -16.72 -13.49 12.76
C THR A 736 -17.42 -14.79 13.16
N ILE A 737 -17.30 -15.22 14.42
CA ILE A 737 -17.98 -16.41 14.95
C ILE A 737 -19.50 -16.29 14.83
N ALA A 738 -20.09 -15.15 15.19
CA ALA A 738 -21.53 -14.96 15.08
C ALA A 738 -22.03 -15.08 13.63
N ARG A 739 -21.24 -14.61 12.65
CA ARG A 739 -21.54 -14.79 11.23
C ARG A 739 -21.38 -16.24 10.80
N LEU A 740 -20.26 -16.87 11.11
CA LEU A 740 -20.00 -18.27 10.78
C LEU A 740 -21.06 -19.19 11.39
N ASP A 741 -21.48 -18.95 12.63
CA ASP A 741 -22.57 -19.68 13.28
C ASP A 741 -23.89 -19.47 12.54
N GLY A 742 -24.20 -18.24 12.09
CA GLY A 742 -25.36 -17.97 11.24
C GLY A 742 -25.41 -18.86 9.99
N TYR A 743 -24.31 -18.93 9.24
CA TYR A 743 -24.23 -19.81 8.06
C TYR A 743 -24.27 -21.30 8.45
N TYR A 744 -23.58 -21.69 9.51
CA TYR A 744 -23.54 -23.06 10.01
C TYR A 744 -24.93 -23.55 10.43
N GLN A 745 -25.68 -22.77 11.21
CA GLN A 745 -27.05 -23.12 11.63
C GLN A 745 -28.02 -23.24 10.43
N GLN A 746 -27.77 -22.47 9.36
CA GLN A 746 -28.54 -22.56 8.11
C GLN A 746 -28.15 -23.76 7.23
N GLY A 747 -27.10 -24.52 7.60
CA GLY A 747 -26.56 -25.60 6.78
C GLY A 747 -25.71 -25.12 5.60
N ARG A 748 -25.45 -23.82 5.48
CA ARG A 748 -24.74 -23.20 4.34
C ARG A 748 -23.23 -23.18 4.47
N LEU A 749 -22.67 -23.67 5.58
CA LEU A 749 -21.22 -23.72 5.85
C LEU A 749 -20.78 -25.15 6.21
N PRO A 750 -20.75 -26.08 5.24
CA PRO A 750 -20.35 -27.47 5.51
C PRO A 750 -18.84 -27.71 5.47
N LEU A 751 -18.04 -26.75 4.98
CA LEU A 751 -16.61 -26.91 4.72
C LEU A 751 -15.78 -25.76 5.35
N VAL A 752 -14.63 -26.11 5.90
CA VAL A 752 -13.58 -25.18 6.33
C VAL A 752 -12.26 -25.61 5.68
N ILE A 753 -11.58 -24.67 5.05
CA ILE A 753 -10.21 -24.85 4.53
C ILE A 753 -9.29 -24.35 5.63
N PHE A 754 -8.79 -25.27 6.46
CA PHE A 754 -8.29 -24.94 7.79
C PHE A 754 -6.89 -24.36 7.79
N SER A 755 -5.95 -25.01 7.12
CA SER A 755 -4.56 -24.57 7.11
C SER A 755 -3.96 -24.74 5.73
N SER A 756 -3.03 -23.83 5.42
CA SER A 756 -1.95 -24.04 4.48
C SER A 756 -0.67 -24.11 5.32
N ARG A 757 0.41 -24.73 4.83
CA ARG A 757 1.62 -25.03 5.63
C ARG A 757 2.30 -23.83 6.30
N GLU A 758 1.95 -22.59 5.95
CA GLU A 758 2.63 -21.38 6.45
C GLU A 758 1.64 -20.29 6.91
N GLY A 759 1.74 -19.88 8.17
CA GLY A 759 1.02 -18.73 8.70
C GLY A 759 1.54 -17.39 8.14
N ILE A 760 0.65 -16.42 7.92
CA ILE A 760 1.05 -15.06 7.50
C ILE A 760 1.95 -14.45 8.56
N ASP A 761 3.10 -13.96 8.10
CA ASP A 761 4.11 -13.29 8.91
C ASP A 761 4.75 -14.20 9.98
N GLY A 762 4.70 -15.52 9.80
CA GLY A 762 5.27 -16.51 10.72
C GLY A 762 4.45 -16.71 12.00
N VAL A 763 3.15 -16.37 11.96
CA VAL A 763 2.21 -16.59 13.07
C VAL A 763 1.02 -17.38 12.56
N ASP A 764 0.81 -18.54 13.16
CA ASP A 764 -0.31 -19.43 12.82
C ASP A 764 -1.66 -18.78 13.15
N ASN A 765 -2.67 -19.10 12.35
CA ASN A 765 -3.99 -18.53 12.52
C ASN A 765 -4.67 -19.02 13.80
N GLU A 766 -4.35 -20.24 14.25
CA GLU A 766 -4.79 -20.83 15.50
C GLU A 766 -4.29 -20.05 16.72
N VAL A 767 -3.08 -19.49 16.64
CA VAL A 767 -2.51 -18.65 17.69
C VAL A 767 -3.15 -17.27 17.68
N ARG A 768 -3.30 -16.69 16.49
CA ARG A 768 -3.78 -15.32 16.29
C ARG A 768 -5.28 -15.16 16.52
N SER A 769 -6.05 -16.14 16.07
CA SER A 769 -7.50 -16.16 15.94
C SER A 769 -8.08 -17.35 16.73
N TYR A 770 -7.60 -17.53 17.96
CA TYR A 770 -7.84 -18.71 18.78
C TYR A 770 -9.32 -19.02 19.06
N GLU A 771 -10.19 -18.01 19.20
CA GLU A 771 -11.63 -18.27 19.42
C GLU A 771 -12.29 -18.81 18.15
N ILE A 772 -11.84 -18.34 16.97
CA ILE A 772 -12.31 -18.86 15.68
C ILE A 772 -11.81 -20.30 15.50
N ALA A 773 -10.54 -20.58 15.79
CA ALA A 773 -10.00 -21.95 15.74
C ALA A 773 -10.79 -22.90 16.66
N GLU A 774 -11.05 -22.48 17.90
CA GLU A 774 -11.88 -23.25 18.84
C GLU A 774 -13.32 -23.44 18.36
N TYR A 775 -13.91 -22.42 17.71
CA TYR A 775 -15.21 -22.57 17.07
C TYR A 775 -15.17 -23.62 15.96
N VAL A 776 -14.13 -23.61 15.12
CA VAL A 776 -13.93 -24.65 14.09
C VAL A 776 -13.80 -26.03 14.75
N TYR A 777 -12.97 -26.17 15.79
CA TYR A 777 -12.76 -27.45 16.47
C TYR A 777 -14.05 -28.06 17.06
N ARG A 778 -14.95 -27.21 17.54
CA ARG A 778 -16.24 -27.65 18.13
C ARG A 778 -17.26 -28.07 17.09
N ASN A 779 -17.27 -27.45 15.91
CA ASN A 779 -18.34 -27.61 14.92
C ASN A 779 -17.91 -28.42 13.69
N PHE A 780 -16.61 -28.51 13.43
CA PHE A 780 -16.02 -29.20 12.30
C PHE A 780 -15.06 -30.28 12.77
N MET A 781 -14.78 -31.23 11.90
CA MET A 781 -13.77 -32.26 12.11
C MET A 781 -12.86 -32.41 10.89
N PRO A 782 -11.56 -32.71 11.09
CA PRO A 782 -10.65 -32.95 9.98
C PRO A 782 -11.14 -34.12 9.13
N CYS A 783 -11.03 -33.98 7.81
CA CYS A 783 -11.47 -34.99 6.86
C CYS A 783 -10.31 -35.47 5.98
N ALA A 784 -9.72 -34.57 5.21
CA ALA A 784 -8.70 -34.90 4.22
C ALA A 784 -7.65 -33.80 4.10
N ALA A 785 -6.49 -34.15 3.58
CA ALA A 785 -5.53 -33.19 3.03
C ALA A 785 -5.62 -33.24 1.49
N VAL A 786 -5.88 -32.08 0.88
CA VAL A 786 -5.94 -31.87 -0.56
C VAL A 786 -4.81 -30.93 -0.94
N ASP A 787 -3.83 -31.43 -1.69
CA ASP A 787 -2.56 -30.76 -1.94
C ASP A 787 -1.86 -30.33 -0.62
N GLU A 788 -1.78 -29.03 -0.38
CA GLU A 788 -1.22 -28.42 0.84
C GLU A 788 -2.29 -27.96 1.83
N TYR A 789 -3.57 -28.19 1.54
CA TYR A 789 -4.70 -27.72 2.32
C TYR A 789 -5.29 -28.82 3.20
N GLU A 790 -5.64 -28.45 4.42
CA GLU A 790 -6.42 -29.30 5.31
C GLU A 790 -7.91 -28.98 5.21
N LEU A 791 -8.71 -29.96 4.81
CA LEU A 791 -10.16 -29.83 4.69
C LEU A 791 -10.86 -30.38 5.92
N TRP A 792 -11.74 -29.57 6.48
CA TRP A 792 -12.53 -29.87 7.66
C TRP A 792 -14.00 -29.78 7.34
N VAL A 793 -14.76 -30.79 7.72
CA VAL A 793 -16.19 -30.89 7.40
C VAL A 793 -17.05 -30.69 8.63
N ASP A 794 -18.26 -30.19 8.42
CA ASP A 794 -19.29 -30.10 9.43
C ASP A 794 -19.50 -31.44 10.15
N ARG A 795 -19.46 -31.43 11.49
CA ARG A 795 -19.67 -32.62 12.32
C ARG A 795 -21.04 -33.28 12.18
N ARG A 796 -22.02 -32.57 11.61
CA ARG A 796 -23.35 -33.13 11.28
C ARG A 796 -23.32 -34.00 10.03
N ARG A 797 -22.29 -33.88 9.20
CA ARG A 797 -22.02 -34.77 8.05
C ARG A 797 -21.14 -35.96 8.51
N PRO A 798 -21.12 -37.09 7.75
CA PRO A 798 -20.25 -38.23 8.05
C PRO A 798 -18.79 -37.80 8.20
N GLY A 799 -18.07 -38.41 9.16
CA GLY A 799 -16.80 -37.91 9.68
C GLY A 799 -15.60 -38.84 9.50
N GLY A 800 -14.37 -38.30 9.62
CA GLY A 800 -13.15 -39.11 9.64
C GLY A 800 -12.95 -39.96 8.38
N ARG A 801 -12.74 -41.28 8.53
CA ARG A 801 -12.59 -42.18 7.38
C ARG A 801 -13.85 -42.27 6.54
N GLU A 802 -15.03 -42.16 7.14
CA GLU A 802 -16.30 -42.10 6.40
C GLU A 802 -16.40 -40.81 5.60
N CYS A 803 -15.86 -39.69 6.11
CA CYS A 803 -15.76 -38.45 5.34
C CYS A 803 -14.78 -38.58 4.17
N PHE A 804 -13.62 -39.18 4.40
CA PHE A 804 -12.62 -39.41 3.34
C PHE A 804 -13.15 -40.37 2.26
N ASP A 805 -13.79 -41.46 2.67
CA ASP A 805 -14.41 -42.44 1.78
C ASP A 805 -15.61 -41.80 1.03
N TYR A 806 -16.35 -40.90 1.69
CA TYR A 806 -17.39 -40.08 1.06
C TYR A 806 -16.80 -39.14 0.00
N LEU A 807 -15.75 -38.38 0.33
CA LEU A 807 -15.06 -37.51 -0.64
C LEU A 807 -14.51 -38.31 -1.83
N LEU A 808 -13.91 -39.48 -1.58
CA LEU A 808 -13.47 -40.38 -2.65
C LEU A 808 -14.63 -40.84 -3.54
N GLY A 809 -15.79 -41.14 -2.94
CA GLY A 809 -17.00 -41.54 -3.65
C GLY A 809 -17.59 -40.43 -4.51
N GLU A 810 -17.68 -39.21 -3.97
CA GLU A 810 -18.18 -38.03 -4.71
C GLU A 810 -17.26 -37.66 -5.87
N LEU A 811 -15.94 -37.79 -5.70
CA LEU A 811 -14.94 -37.55 -6.74
C LEU A 811 -14.88 -38.68 -7.81
N GLY A 812 -15.77 -39.67 -7.73
CA GLY A 812 -15.85 -40.77 -8.69
C GLY A 812 -14.63 -41.70 -8.69
N ALA A 813 -13.80 -41.66 -7.64
CA ALA A 813 -12.70 -42.61 -7.49
C ALA A 813 -13.28 -43.95 -7.02
N ASP A 814 -13.13 -45.00 -7.84
CA ASP A 814 -13.62 -46.35 -7.50
C ASP A 814 -13.17 -46.73 -6.07
N GLY A 815 -14.14 -46.75 -5.14
CA GLY A 815 -13.96 -46.86 -3.69
C GLY A 815 -13.31 -48.17 -3.18
N ALA A 816 -12.70 -48.94 -4.06
CA ALA A 816 -12.01 -50.20 -3.79
C ALA A 816 -10.49 -50.17 -4.08
N SER A 817 -9.92 -49.08 -4.59
CA SER A 817 -8.49 -49.04 -4.91
C SER A 817 -7.63 -48.49 -3.76
N GLN A 818 -6.55 -49.19 -3.41
CA GLN A 818 -5.52 -48.74 -2.45
C GLN A 818 -4.71 -47.52 -2.93
N ASN A 819 -5.13 -46.86 -4.01
CA ASN A 819 -4.41 -45.78 -4.67
C ASN A 819 -5.27 -44.51 -4.68
N SER A 820 -5.50 -43.89 -3.52
CA SER A 820 -5.96 -42.49 -3.53
C SER A 820 -4.92 -41.67 -4.31
N PRO A 821 -5.35 -40.68 -5.11
CA PRO A 821 -4.40 -39.86 -5.83
C PRO A 821 -3.47 -39.16 -4.83
N ALA A 822 -2.20 -38.93 -5.21
CA ALA A 822 -1.19 -38.40 -4.28
C ALA A 822 -1.56 -37.03 -3.66
N TRP A 823 -2.38 -36.26 -4.37
CA TRP A 823 -2.92 -34.98 -3.92
C TRP A 823 -4.03 -35.13 -2.87
N LEU A 824 -4.70 -36.29 -2.75
CA LEU A 824 -5.76 -36.57 -1.78
C LEU A 824 -5.30 -37.61 -0.76
N ARG A 825 -5.15 -37.18 0.49
CA ARG A 825 -4.69 -38.04 1.58
C ARG A 825 -5.66 -37.98 2.75
N PRO A 826 -5.92 -39.10 3.46
CA PRO A 826 -6.68 -39.04 4.69
C PRO A 826 -5.95 -38.14 5.68
N TYR A 827 -6.70 -37.38 6.47
CA TYR A 827 -6.08 -36.53 7.48
C TYR A 827 -5.29 -37.39 8.47
N GLY A 828 -3.97 -37.18 8.50
CA GLY A 828 -3.05 -38.01 9.27
C GLY A 828 -2.87 -37.58 10.73
N GLY A 829 -3.56 -36.54 11.20
CA GLY A 829 -3.32 -35.95 12.51
C GLY A 829 -1.96 -35.27 12.58
N ALA A 830 -1.72 -34.29 11.70
CA ALA A 830 -0.48 -33.53 11.72
C ALA A 830 -0.29 -32.93 13.13
N PRO A 831 0.85 -33.18 13.79
CA PRO A 831 1.09 -32.62 15.10
C PRO A 831 1.12 -31.09 15.02
N GLN A 832 0.37 -30.41 15.90
CA GLN A 832 0.39 -28.96 16.00
C GLN A 832 1.53 -28.56 16.94
N THR A 833 2.50 -27.82 16.42
CA THR A 833 3.59 -27.25 17.21
C THR A 833 3.58 -25.75 17.01
N PHE A 834 3.25 -25.00 18.06
CA PHE A 834 3.23 -23.53 18.00
C PHE A 834 4.33 -22.92 18.86
N ASP A 835 5.05 -21.97 18.28
CA ASP A 835 6.01 -21.15 18.99
C ASP A 835 5.35 -19.83 19.42
N LEU A 836 4.95 -19.78 20.69
CA LEU A 836 4.24 -18.66 21.27
C LEU A 836 5.18 -17.54 21.72
N LYS A 837 6.50 -17.75 21.67
CA LYS A 837 7.50 -16.74 22.08
C LYS A 837 7.18 -16.13 23.46
N TRP A 838 6.93 -14.83 23.53
CA TRP A 838 6.62 -14.09 24.76
C TRP A 838 5.11 -13.86 24.94
N LEU A 839 4.27 -14.38 24.03
CA LEU A 839 2.82 -14.18 24.11
C LEU A 839 2.24 -14.62 25.47
N PRO A 840 2.64 -15.77 26.07
CA PRO A 840 2.10 -16.15 27.37
C PRO A 840 2.46 -15.19 28.50
N TYR A 841 3.66 -14.63 28.46
CA TYR A 841 4.08 -13.58 29.40
C TYR A 841 3.27 -12.30 29.19
N VAL A 842 3.12 -11.88 27.93
CA VAL A 842 2.34 -10.67 27.57
C VAL A 842 0.90 -10.79 28.06
N GLN A 843 0.24 -11.91 27.78
CA GLN A 843 -1.15 -12.16 28.17
C GLN A 843 -1.33 -12.21 29.70
N ALA A 844 -0.39 -12.80 30.44
CA ALA A 844 -0.51 -12.88 31.90
C ALA A 844 -0.36 -11.54 32.61
N ASN A 845 0.53 -10.67 32.11
CA ASN A 845 0.98 -9.50 32.87
C ASN A 845 0.43 -8.17 32.37
N TYR A 846 -0.06 -8.10 31.13
CA TYR A 846 -0.49 -6.83 30.51
C TYR A 846 -1.90 -6.86 29.91
N ASP A 847 -2.62 -7.98 29.99
CA ASP A 847 -4.00 -8.06 29.52
C ASP A 847 -4.95 -7.38 30.53
N PRO A 848 -5.60 -6.25 30.18
CA PRO A 848 -6.45 -5.51 31.11
C PRO A 848 -7.79 -6.20 31.38
N ALA A 849 -8.24 -7.10 30.51
CA ALA A 849 -9.43 -7.90 30.80
C ALA A 849 -9.14 -8.96 31.89
N ASN A 850 -7.84 -9.15 32.20
CA ASN A 850 -7.26 -9.77 33.38
C ASN A 850 -8.04 -11.02 33.79
N VAL A 851 -7.90 -12.07 32.98
CA VAL A 851 -8.44 -13.41 33.26
C VAL A 851 -8.10 -13.81 34.69
N LEU A 852 -6.90 -13.48 35.15
CA LEU A 852 -6.41 -13.75 36.50
C LEU A 852 -7.15 -12.95 37.60
N SER A 853 -7.60 -11.72 37.36
CA SER A 853 -8.36 -10.94 38.35
C SER A 853 -9.84 -11.30 38.40
N ARG A 854 -10.45 -11.70 37.28
CA ARG A 854 -11.84 -12.22 37.28
C ARG A 854 -11.95 -13.53 38.05
N ALA A 855 -10.83 -14.22 38.12
CA ALA A 855 -10.72 -15.55 38.67
C ALA A 855 -10.75 -15.61 40.21
N ASP A 856 -10.86 -14.50 40.93
CA ASP A 856 -10.90 -14.46 42.40
C ASP A 856 -12.09 -15.23 43.04
N SER A 857 -13.01 -15.75 42.22
CA SER A 857 -14.00 -16.74 42.66
C SER A 857 -13.42 -18.16 42.58
N ALA A 858 -13.27 -18.81 43.75
CA ALA A 858 -12.72 -20.17 43.89
C ALA A 858 -13.41 -21.24 43.03
N SER A 859 -14.62 -20.97 42.52
CA SER A 859 -15.34 -21.84 41.60
C SER A 859 -14.76 -21.88 40.17
N TYR A 860 -13.82 -21.01 39.83
CA TYR A 860 -13.26 -20.86 38.47
C TYR A 860 -11.84 -21.38 38.29
N ARG A 861 -11.17 -21.82 39.36
CA ARG A 861 -9.76 -22.27 39.33
C ARG A 861 -9.65 -23.74 39.64
N GLN A 862 -8.85 -24.47 38.86
CA GLN A 862 -8.44 -25.83 39.19
C GLN A 862 -6.92 -25.85 39.42
N ILE A 863 -6.51 -26.06 40.67
CA ILE A 863 -5.08 -26.21 41.03
C ILE A 863 -4.60 -27.57 40.51
N LEU A 864 -3.57 -27.55 39.68
CA LEU A 864 -2.98 -28.76 39.10
C LEU A 864 -1.91 -29.31 40.04
N ARG A 865 -1.84 -30.65 40.15
CA ARG A 865 -0.79 -31.31 40.93
C ARG A 865 0.45 -31.47 40.05
N ALA A 866 1.57 -30.92 40.51
CA ALA A 866 2.86 -31.05 39.83
C ALA A 866 3.67 -32.22 40.41
N SER A 867 4.33 -32.99 39.55
CA SER A 867 5.27 -34.03 39.97
C SER A 867 6.65 -33.42 40.32
N GLY A 868 7.02 -33.40 41.60
CA GLY A 868 8.35 -32.99 42.07
C GLY A 868 8.37 -31.64 42.81
N GLN A 869 9.28 -31.52 43.79
CA GLN A 869 9.55 -30.27 44.51
C GLN A 869 10.95 -29.77 44.12
N GLY A 870 11.04 -28.52 43.63
CA GLY A 870 12.29 -27.84 43.30
C GLY A 870 12.50 -27.62 41.79
N PRO A 871 13.63 -26.99 41.40
CA PRO A 871 13.96 -26.72 40.01
C PRO A 871 14.08 -28.02 39.22
N ALA A 872 13.29 -28.15 38.15
CA ALA A 872 13.26 -29.32 37.30
C ALA A 872 13.27 -28.90 35.82
N THR A 873 13.79 -29.77 34.96
CA THR A 873 13.69 -29.62 33.50
C THR A 873 12.48 -30.35 32.92
N SER A 874 11.72 -31.04 33.76
CA SER A 874 10.62 -31.94 33.38
C SER A 874 9.60 -32.00 34.51
N ILE A 875 8.37 -31.58 34.24
CA ILE A 875 7.28 -31.49 35.22
C ILE A 875 6.00 -32.03 34.58
N TRP A 876 5.31 -32.95 35.26
CA TRP A 876 3.99 -33.42 34.82
C TRP A 876 2.89 -32.71 35.62
N LEU A 877 1.85 -32.28 34.90
CA LEU A 877 0.63 -31.70 35.47
C LEU A 877 -0.54 -32.63 35.20
N ASP A 878 -1.24 -33.06 36.26
CA ASP A 878 -2.47 -33.83 36.13
C ASP A 878 -3.65 -32.92 35.79
N ILE A 879 -4.36 -33.23 34.70
CA ILE A 879 -5.50 -32.49 34.18
C ILE A 879 -6.79 -33.18 34.64
N PRO A 880 -7.71 -32.49 35.33
CA PRO A 880 -8.94 -33.11 35.80
C PRO A 880 -9.81 -33.65 34.66
N ALA A 881 -10.44 -34.81 34.86
CA ALA A 881 -11.29 -35.44 33.85
C ALA A 881 -12.53 -34.58 33.49
N ALA A 882 -13.01 -33.74 34.40
CA ALA A 882 -14.17 -32.87 34.22
C ALA A 882 -13.73 -31.41 34.00
N ILE A 883 -13.37 -31.07 32.76
CA ILE A 883 -13.04 -29.71 32.34
C ILE A 883 -14.10 -29.21 31.37
N ASP A 884 -14.60 -28.01 31.63
CA ASP A 884 -15.43 -27.30 30.66
C ASP A 884 -14.54 -26.74 29.54
N ARG A 885 -14.66 -27.33 28.35
CA ARG A 885 -13.94 -26.93 27.12
C ARG A 885 -14.77 -25.99 26.24
N ARG A 886 -16.01 -25.64 26.63
CA ARG A 886 -16.94 -24.89 25.77
C ARG A 886 -16.42 -23.51 25.36
N HIS A 887 -15.70 -22.83 26.26
CA HIS A 887 -15.14 -21.50 26.03
C HIS A 887 -13.62 -21.52 25.83
N GLY A 888 -13.03 -22.69 25.61
CA GLY A 888 -11.59 -22.89 25.67
C GLY A 888 -11.06 -22.89 27.10
N ASN A 889 -9.73 -23.01 27.25
CA ASN A 889 -9.05 -23.07 28.54
C ASN A 889 -7.71 -22.35 28.48
N TYR A 890 -7.34 -21.73 29.59
CA TYR A 890 -5.99 -21.20 29.81
C TYR A 890 -5.26 -22.02 30.86
N LEU A 891 -3.98 -22.29 30.60
CA LEU A 891 -3.04 -22.80 31.58
C LEU A 891 -2.21 -21.63 32.11
N HIS A 892 -2.42 -21.27 33.38
CA HIS A 892 -1.62 -20.29 34.09
C HIS A 892 -0.48 -20.98 34.81
N LEU A 893 0.72 -20.47 34.59
CA LEU A 893 1.95 -20.97 35.20
C LEU A 893 2.62 -19.80 35.92
N SER A 894 2.95 -19.96 37.20
CA SER A 894 3.90 -19.08 37.89
C SER A 894 5.23 -19.79 37.98
N MET A 895 6.22 -19.30 37.25
CA MET A 895 7.51 -19.96 37.09
C MET A 895 8.67 -19.01 37.34
N GLN A 896 9.77 -19.57 37.81
CA GLN A 896 11.03 -18.87 38.04
C GLN A 896 12.18 -19.61 37.34
N ALA A 897 13.02 -18.88 36.61
CA ALA A 897 14.19 -19.42 35.92
C ALA A 897 15.43 -18.56 36.21
N THR A 898 16.58 -19.21 36.39
CA THR A 898 17.86 -18.51 36.66
C THR A 898 18.58 -18.05 35.39
N ALA A 899 18.14 -18.52 34.23
CA ALA A 899 18.59 -18.18 32.89
C ALA A 899 17.40 -18.09 31.93
N GLU A 900 17.58 -17.40 30.79
CA GLU A 900 16.60 -17.46 29.69
C GLU A 900 16.44 -18.91 29.26
N THR A 901 15.19 -19.38 29.23
CA THR A 901 14.87 -20.79 29.10
C THR A 901 13.67 -20.93 28.19
N GLU A 902 13.73 -21.87 27.24
CA GLU A 902 12.57 -22.25 26.45
C GLU A 902 11.81 -23.33 27.22
N VAL A 903 10.49 -23.16 27.32
CA VAL A 903 9.57 -24.14 27.90
C VAL A 903 8.72 -24.72 26.79
N THR A 904 8.61 -26.04 26.75
CA THR A 904 7.72 -26.78 25.86
C THR A 904 6.62 -27.42 26.69
N ILE A 905 5.38 -27.21 26.28
CA ILE A 905 4.18 -27.85 26.83
C ILE A 905 3.75 -28.92 25.84
N GLU A 906 3.95 -30.18 26.18
CA GLU A 906 3.51 -31.32 25.37
C GLU A 906 2.27 -31.95 25.98
N TYR A 907 1.26 -32.18 25.14
CA TYR A 907 0.09 -32.97 25.51
C TYR A 907 -0.47 -33.60 24.24
N ALA A 908 -0.92 -34.86 24.34
CA ALA A 908 -1.11 -35.73 23.17
C ALA A 908 0.19 -35.96 22.36
N GLN A 909 0.27 -37.08 21.65
CA GLN A 909 1.50 -37.46 20.95
C GLN A 909 1.84 -36.45 19.83
N GLY A 910 2.94 -35.72 20.00
CA GLY A 910 3.51 -34.80 19.01
C GLY A 910 3.01 -33.36 19.04
N ASN A 911 1.96 -33.02 19.81
CA ASN A 911 1.49 -31.63 19.90
C ASN A 911 2.25 -30.89 21.00
N ALA A 912 2.73 -29.69 20.67
CA ALA A 912 3.57 -28.90 21.55
C ALA A 912 3.28 -27.41 21.46
N LEU A 913 3.40 -26.70 22.59
CA LEU A 913 3.44 -25.24 22.64
C LEU A 913 4.78 -24.84 23.23
N THR A 914 5.60 -24.08 22.50
CA THR A 914 6.86 -23.55 23.02
C THR A 914 6.74 -22.08 23.36
N PHE A 915 7.44 -21.62 24.40
CA PHE A 915 7.53 -20.21 24.76
C PHE A 915 8.79 -19.92 25.58
N GLU A 916 9.16 -18.65 25.67
CA GLU A 916 10.40 -18.20 26.32
C GLU A 916 10.11 -17.69 27.73
N LEU A 917 10.88 -18.16 28.72
CA LEU A 917 10.90 -17.63 30.08
C LEU A 917 11.93 -16.52 30.22
N GLN A 918 11.49 -15.41 30.81
CA GLN A 918 12.38 -14.32 31.18
C GLN A 918 13.19 -14.70 32.42
N ARG A 919 14.48 -14.32 32.42
CA ARG A 919 15.37 -14.50 33.56
C ARG A 919 14.99 -13.50 34.66
N GLU A 920 14.37 -14.00 35.72
CA GLU A 920 13.90 -13.16 36.82
C GLU A 920 14.23 -13.73 38.20
N GLN A 921 14.51 -12.85 39.16
CA GLN A 921 14.77 -13.25 40.55
C GLN A 921 13.49 -13.66 41.30
N MET A 922 12.32 -13.31 40.77
CA MET A 922 11.02 -13.60 41.34
C MET A 922 10.19 -14.44 40.37
N PRO A 923 9.23 -15.25 40.87
CA PRO A 923 8.29 -15.97 40.02
C PRO A 923 7.47 -15.01 39.15
N VAL A 924 7.37 -15.34 37.86
CA VAL A 924 6.63 -14.58 36.84
C VAL A 924 5.43 -15.39 36.38
N SER A 925 4.32 -14.71 36.08
CA SER A 925 3.11 -15.36 35.54
C SER A 925 3.18 -15.49 34.02
N TYR A 926 2.70 -16.62 33.52
CA TYR A 926 2.56 -16.94 32.11
C TYR A 926 1.17 -17.54 31.89
N LEU A 927 0.45 -17.10 30.86
CA LEU A 927 -0.92 -17.52 30.58
C LEU A 927 -0.97 -18.10 29.17
N VAL A 928 -1.15 -19.42 29.06
CA VAL A 928 -1.12 -20.13 27.77
C VAL A 928 -2.53 -20.55 27.39
N ARG A 929 -3.02 -20.14 26.20
CA ARG A 929 -4.29 -20.63 25.64
C ARG A 929 -4.11 -22.06 25.11
N ILE A 930 -4.13 -23.05 26.00
CA ILE A 930 -3.90 -24.46 25.63
C ILE A 930 -4.99 -25.00 24.69
N SER A 931 -6.19 -24.45 24.71
CA SER A 931 -7.28 -24.85 23.81
C SER A 931 -7.12 -24.39 22.35
N SER A 932 -6.02 -23.72 21.99
CA SER A 932 -5.70 -23.31 20.62
C SER A 932 -5.30 -24.49 19.71
N GLN A 933 -4.98 -25.67 20.27
CA GLN A 933 -4.72 -26.88 19.49
C GLN A 933 -5.94 -27.79 19.45
N TYR A 934 -6.19 -28.39 18.29
CA TYR A 934 -7.27 -29.33 18.04
C TYR A 934 -7.21 -30.54 18.98
N ALA A 935 -6.01 -31.04 19.29
CA ALA A 935 -5.82 -32.18 20.18
C ALA A 935 -6.44 -31.96 21.56
N TRP A 936 -6.50 -30.71 22.04
CA TRP A 936 -7.17 -30.36 23.29
C TRP A 936 -8.67 -30.67 23.25
N HIS A 937 -9.32 -30.56 22.08
CA HIS A 937 -10.75 -30.83 21.91
C HIS A 937 -11.01 -32.27 21.47
N ALA A 938 -10.12 -32.83 20.66
CA ALA A 938 -10.30 -34.14 20.03
C ALA A 938 -9.94 -35.32 20.93
N GLN A 939 -9.07 -35.11 21.93
CA GLN A 939 -8.54 -36.19 22.76
C GLN A 939 -8.86 -35.96 24.25
N GLU A 940 -8.93 -37.06 25.00
CA GLU A 940 -8.93 -36.99 26.46
C GLU A 940 -7.50 -36.63 26.90
N VAL A 941 -7.34 -35.43 27.45
CA VAL A 941 -6.05 -34.94 27.95
C VAL A 941 -6.07 -35.07 29.45
N SER A 942 -5.49 -36.13 29.97
CA SER A 942 -5.42 -36.39 31.42
C SER A 942 -4.15 -35.81 32.06
N ARG A 943 -3.13 -35.49 31.25
CA ARG A 943 -1.83 -34.97 31.71
C ARG A 943 -1.21 -34.04 30.68
N VAL A 944 -0.43 -33.07 31.17
CA VAL A 944 0.41 -32.16 30.39
C VAL A 944 1.85 -32.30 30.87
N HIS A 945 2.79 -32.38 29.93
CA HIS A 945 4.23 -32.47 30.20
C HIS A 945 4.89 -31.13 29.91
N LEU A 946 5.46 -30.50 30.94
CA LEU A 946 6.32 -29.34 30.77
C LEU A 946 7.77 -29.80 30.70
N THR A 947 8.47 -29.46 29.62
CA THR A 947 9.92 -29.59 29.53
C THR A 947 10.56 -28.22 29.38
N SER A 948 11.79 -28.07 29.86
CA SER A 948 12.50 -26.80 29.77
C SER A 948 13.99 -27.00 29.46
N SER A 949 14.57 -26.07 28.70
CA SER A 949 15.98 -26.15 28.29
C SER A 949 16.98 -25.92 29.44
N ALA A 950 16.52 -25.38 30.57
CA ALA A 950 17.25 -25.24 31.83
C ALA A 950 16.31 -25.47 33.02
N PRO A 951 16.82 -25.73 34.24
CA PRO A 951 15.97 -25.97 35.40
C PRO A 951 15.06 -24.78 35.73
N VAL A 952 13.75 -25.03 35.83
CA VAL A 952 12.72 -24.05 36.20
C VAL A 952 12.04 -24.45 37.49
N GLU A 953 11.74 -23.48 38.35
CA GLU A 953 10.93 -23.69 39.54
C GLU A 953 9.49 -23.29 39.27
N LEU A 954 8.60 -24.28 39.21
CA LEU A 954 7.16 -24.08 39.09
C LEU A 954 6.56 -23.82 40.48
N ARG A 955 6.03 -22.61 40.69
CA ARG A 955 5.37 -22.20 41.93
C ARG A 955 3.87 -22.46 41.93
N LEU A 956 3.23 -22.28 40.77
CA LEU A 956 1.79 -22.40 40.59
C LEU A 956 1.49 -22.94 39.20
N ALA A 957 0.53 -23.86 39.12
CA ALA A 957 -0.09 -24.27 37.86
C ALA A 957 -1.61 -24.36 38.08
N GLU A 958 -2.35 -23.56 37.33
CA GLU A 958 -3.80 -23.46 37.44
C GLU A 958 -4.43 -23.52 36.05
N LEU A 959 -5.57 -24.21 35.94
CA LEU A 959 -6.40 -24.18 34.75
C LEU A 959 -7.57 -23.21 34.95
N TYR A 960 -7.77 -22.37 33.96
CA TYR A 960 -8.86 -21.38 33.88
C TYR A 960 -9.76 -21.68 32.68
N PRO A 961 -11.07 -21.38 32.76
CA PRO A 961 -11.89 -21.34 31.57
C PRO A 961 -11.42 -20.20 30.65
N GLY A 962 -11.68 -20.35 29.36
CA GLY A 962 -11.44 -19.29 28.39
C GLY A 962 -12.48 -18.17 28.49
N ASP A 963 -12.57 -17.42 27.39
CA ASP A 963 -13.10 -16.06 27.33
C ASP A 963 -14.62 -15.90 27.15
#